data_AF-E2AAG7-F1
#
_entry.id   AF-E2AAG7-F1
#
_cell.length_a   1.000
_cell.length_b   1.000
_cell.length_c   1.000
_cell.angle_alpha   90.00
_cell.angle_beta   90.00
_cell.angle_gamma   90.00
#
_symmetry.space_group_name_H-M   'P 1'
#
loop_
_entity.id
_entity.type
_entity.pdbx_description
1 polymer ?
#
loop_
_entity_poly.entity_id
_entity_poly.type
_entity_poly.pdbx_seq_one_letter_code
_entity_poly.pdbx_strand_id
1 'polypeptide(L)'
;RWLSATYFQPVWARRIFPCWPLSESTFNISVLHSQVYRVLSNMLIQTVVKDEENMQWTHFSNGIFAKSPYKIAIFVTNFVPNFIDKYDSVNMWCRKESKTSLQFALTIVRNTTLYLKNEWKYLQSQTVNYIVIPNFQEQNDSVMNLKSMISKEEDIMYDEEIDNIGTKYNVIYSVGNQVIREWLQSLDNPFYWPNSSLSEGFNMFFATHFLNQTFPNFRITDLFVVQIQHECLHFDVDNNMLPLIQRENVTVEFVNHMRTYCRVNYDDMNWQKIAEYLNSKEYWKIHVLNRAQVIDDTFHFLLVRKLKPDIFWQLTRYLSHERDFIAWYPMLKAIKYMSSIFPFQEIGVIHIKEILQSILSKLMSNIDYKENSMEDDFTKVLREEAQQLICMLGKLECLEMANNLLQDHLRLSTNLINMPAALLILINNIHSMELLNEMDTLRAGLSVPEDDQNEFMYFLRTPWHVFTVDNFHATVIYGSLNCNTMMCVLKTMENIYAPIVLNSSEWPEIIRNNLFFNLHNFLMDLTEWIYKPLGLTKLYVPQEILPDVTLPPKNEKSDLSEKDGQYISNKLRKSEKAQIDRFERIVRYWIKQIREALTNITSLTRGVIFDELQHWTAIYFNLCCLHNQLLSEEIQSILRLLENVHSPSVDSFQLLTLQLHERLEQAGSNVTYLNILSDACNDLKCPIEIEEPVTSITVHIESNRDWQMNEQFVFKRIDTFTQRCYDVIEIYNALIVFGRCNKVGMIGGTKGTEHEEYCRRIENLFYENLEEIKLVRDNILDVTNSTWLKNMQKFRESVKELENMIVNLIDRIFEEVQTIEEGIEAIYALQRFKYRESLRDILSTKWVQVRKVSHIRKNKNAKIFSILQ
;
A
#
# COMPACT_ATOMS: atom_id res chain seq x y z
N ARG A 1 44.17 -16.77 -2.82
CA ARG A 1 45.08 -16.89 -1.65
C ARG A 1 44.20 -17.14 -0.44
N TRP A 2 44.59 -18.02 0.48
CA TRP A 2 43.74 -18.40 1.61
C TRP A 2 44.25 -17.76 2.90
N LEU A 3 43.34 -17.45 3.81
CA LEU A 3 43.62 -16.96 5.16
C LEU A 3 42.91 -17.90 6.13
N SER A 4 43.58 -18.29 7.22
CA SER A 4 42.93 -18.97 8.34
C SER A 4 43.01 -18.09 9.58
N ALA A 5 41.89 -17.91 10.26
CA ALA A 5 41.75 -17.07 11.44
C ALA A 5 40.84 -17.75 12.45
N THR A 6 41.17 -17.65 13.74
CA THR A 6 40.33 -18.20 14.81
C THR A 6 39.40 -17.16 15.40
N TYR A 7 38.13 -17.53 15.51
CA TYR A 7 37.11 -16.79 16.24
C TYR A 7 36.51 -17.69 17.33
N PHE A 8 36.73 -17.35 18.61
CA PHE A 8 36.40 -18.25 19.72
C PHE A 8 35.34 -17.73 20.70
N GLN A 9 34.99 -16.44 20.65
CA GLN A 9 33.98 -15.87 21.53
C GLN A 9 32.57 -16.30 21.10
N PRO A 10 31.63 -16.63 22.02
CA PRO A 10 31.84 -16.85 23.46
C PRO A 10 32.27 -18.29 23.81
N VAL A 11 31.98 -19.28 22.96
CA VAL A 11 32.16 -20.73 23.29
C VAL A 11 32.81 -21.56 22.18
N TRP A 12 33.31 -20.92 21.13
CA TRP A 12 33.68 -21.57 19.87
C TRP A 12 35.09 -22.19 19.87
N ALA A 13 35.92 -21.89 20.88
CA ALA A 13 37.23 -22.54 21.09
C ALA A 13 37.16 -24.08 21.02
N ARG A 14 36.06 -24.65 21.54
CA ARG A 14 35.82 -26.11 21.55
C ARG A 14 35.78 -26.78 20.16
N ARG A 15 35.61 -25.99 19.10
CA ARG A 15 35.59 -26.49 17.71
C ARG A 15 36.99 -26.78 17.18
N ILE A 16 38.02 -26.14 17.73
CA ILE A 16 39.40 -26.33 17.29
C ILE A 16 40.15 -27.28 18.23
N PHE A 17 39.91 -27.18 19.53
CA PHE A 17 40.51 -28.09 20.51
C PHE A 17 39.57 -28.33 21.70
N PRO A 18 39.61 -29.50 22.35
CA PRO A 18 38.80 -29.76 23.55
C PRO A 18 39.18 -28.80 24.68
N CYS A 19 38.24 -28.00 25.17
CA CYS A 19 38.48 -27.03 26.24
C CYS A 19 37.25 -26.76 27.10
N TRP A 20 37.45 -26.42 28.37
CA TRP A 20 36.37 -25.91 29.23
C TRP A 20 36.23 -24.39 29.10
N PRO A 21 35.02 -23.86 28.86
CA PRO A 21 34.81 -22.45 28.50
C PRO A 21 35.13 -21.44 29.63
N LEU A 22 35.19 -21.86 30.89
CA LEU A 22 35.35 -20.98 32.06
C LEU A 22 36.54 -21.37 32.95
N SER A 23 37.53 -22.09 32.41
CA SER A 23 38.73 -22.47 33.17
C SER A 23 39.92 -21.56 32.83
N GLU A 24 40.55 -21.00 33.86
CA GLU A 24 41.83 -20.30 33.73
C GLU A 24 42.95 -21.33 33.50
N SER A 25 43.71 -21.16 32.40
CA SER A 25 44.76 -22.11 32.00
C SER A 25 45.93 -21.36 31.36
N THR A 26 47.12 -21.96 31.46
CA THR A 26 48.29 -21.53 30.68
C THR A 26 48.30 -22.26 29.34
N PHE A 27 48.54 -21.51 28.27
CA PHE A 27 48.59 -22.06 26.91
C PHE A 27 50.01 -22.04 26.37
N ASN A 28 50.39 -23.14 25.72
CA ASN A 28 51.60 -23.26 24.92
C ASN A 28 51.17 -23.68 23.50
N ILE A 29 51.42 -22.81 22.52
CA ILE A 29 50.89 -22.93 21.17
C ILE A 29 52.05 -23.12 20.20
N SER A 30 51.94 -24.12 19.33
CA SER A 30 52.83 -24.33 18.19
C SER A 30 52.02 -24.72 16.97
N VAL A 31 52.34 -24.13 15.81
CA VAL A 31 51.57 -24.33 14.58
C VAL A 31 52.52 -24.76 13.46
N LEU A 32 52.20 -25.87 12.80
CA LEU A 32 52.84 -26.32 11.57
C LEU A 32 52.15 -25.70 10.36
N HIS A 33 52.90 -25.04 9.49
CA HIS A 33 52.34 -24.36 8.33
C HIS A 33 53.34 -24.28 7.17
N SER A 34 52.85 -24.02 5.96
CA SER A 34 53.70 -23.81 4.80
C SER A 34 54.56 -22.55 4.96
N GLN A 35 55.81 -22.60 4.47
CA GLN A 35 56.77 -21.49 4.50
C GLN A 35 56.30 -20.23 3.73
N VAL A 36 55.28 -20.36 2.87
CA VAL A 36 54.66 -19.24 2.15
C VAL A 36 53.78 -18.39 3.07
N TYR A 37 53.28 -18.97 4.16
CA TYR A 37 52.42 -18.31 5.14
C TYR A 37 53.19 -17.99 6.41
N ARG A 38 52.67 -17.04 7.18
CA ARG A 38 53.13 -16.65 8.52
C ARG A 38 52.03 -16.93 9.53
N VAL A 39 52.42 -17.29 10.75
CA VAL A 39 51.46 -17.51 11.83
C VAL A 39 51.59 -16.41 12.88
N LEU A 40 50.46 -15.82 13.26
CA LEU A 40 50.35 -14.83 14.34
C LEU A 40 49.51 -15.42 15.46
N SER A 41 49.84 -15.04 16.69
CA SER A 41 49.06 -15.37 17.88
C SER A 41 49.14 -14.22 18.89
N ASN A 42 48.47 -14.35 20.04
CA ASN A 42 48.54 -13.40 21.15
C ASN A 42 49.97 -13.31 21.73
N MET A 43 50.77 -14.35 21.53
CA MET A 43 52.12 -14.52 22.06
C MET A 43 53.18 -14.15 21.03
N LEU A 44 54.37 -13.76 21.51
CA LEU A 44 55.51 -13.50 20.62
C LEU A 44 56.07 -14.81 20.08
N ILE A 45 56.56 -14.79 18.84
CA ILE A 45 57.22 -15.95 18.22
C ILE A 45 58.54 -16.19 18.93
N GLN A 46 58.73 -17.40 19.46
CA GLN A 46 59.95 -17.81 20.15
C GLN A 46 60.97 -18.41 19.16
N THR A 47 60.54 -19.39 18.36
CA THR A 47 61.40 -20.05 17.37
C THR A 47 60.58 -20.47 16.14
N VAL A 48 61.23 -20.43 14.97
CA VAL A 48 60.70 -20.99 13.73
C VAL A 48 61.65 -22.10 13.27
N VAL A 49 61.16 -23.32 13.20
CA VAL A 49 61.93 -24.51 12.83
C VAL A 49 61.43 -25.00 11.48
N LYS A 50 62.33 -25.10 10.49
CA LYS A 50 61.97 -25.66 9.19
C LYS A 50 61.75 -27.17 9.32
N ASP A 51 60.69 -27.65 8.69
CA ASP A 51 60.32 -29.06 8.63
C ASP A 51 60.45 -29.57 7.18
N GLU A 52 60.17 -30.85 6.96
CA GLU A 52 60.19 -31.44 5.62
C GLU A 52 59.08 -30.86 4.70
N GLU A 53 59.24 -31.01 3.38
CA GLU A 53 58.21 -30.66 2.37
C GLU A 53 57.70 -29.19 2.36
N ASN A 54 58.58 -28.19 2.43
CA ASN A 54 58.22 -26.75 2.42
C ASN A 54 57.31 -26.31 3.59
N MET A 55 57.31 -27.07 4.69
CA MET A 55 56.62 -26.72 5.93
C MET A 55 57.59 -26.14 6.98
N GLN A 56 57.06 -25.49 8.00
CA GLN A 56 57.79 -25.01 9.15
C GLN A 56 56.88 -24.96 10.40
N TRP A 57 57.47 -25.23 11.55
CA TRP A 57 56.87 -25.03 12.87
C TRP A 57 57.15 -23.64 13.38
N THR A 58 56.10 -22.91 13.78
CA THR A 58 56.22 -21.67 14.54
C THR A 58 55.83 -21.94 15.99
N HIS A 59 56.79 -21.80 16.91
CA HIS A 59 56.57 -21.95 18.35
C HIS A 59 56.42 -20.58 19.00
N PHE A 60 55.38 -20.42 19.81
CA PHE A 60 55.10 -19.20 20.55
C PHE A 60 55.67 -19.27 21.98
N SER A 61 55.99 -18.11 22.56
CA SER A 61 56.54 -18.02 23.91
C SER A 61 55.58 -18.58 24.97
N ASN A 62 56.07 -19.45 25.85
CA ASN A 62 55.29 -20.02 26.95
C ASN A 62 54.74 -18.93 27.89
N GLY A 63 53.47 -19.05 28.30
CA GLY A 63 53.02 -18.47 29.58
C GLY A 63 52.14 -17.21 29.55
N ILE A 64 51.24 -17.05 28.58
CA ILE A 64 50.10 -16.14 28.82
C ILE A 64 49.10 -16.83 29.73
N PHE A 65 48.87 -16.23 30.90
CA PHE A 65 47.73 -16.52 31.75
C PHE A 65 46.46 -15.98 31.07
N ALA A 66 45.71 -16.86 30.40
CA ALA A 66 44.42 -16.49 29.84
C ALA A 66 43.33 -16.97 30.79
N LYS A 67 42.49 -16.04 31.27
CA LYS A 67 41.33 -16.36 32.12
C LYS A 67 40.37 -17.36 31.45
N SER A 68 40.38 -17.46 30.12
CA SER A 68 39.57 -18.43 29.38
C SER A 68 40.13 -18.73 27.97
N PRO A 69 39.94 -19.96 27.44
CA PRO A 69 40.37 -20.37 26.09
C PRO A 69 39.81 -19.52 24.94
N TYR A 70 38.68 -18.81 25.11
CA TYR A 70 38.12 -18.01 24.01
C TYR A 70 38.95 -16.75 23.68
N LYS A 71 39.94 -16.38 24.51
CA LYS A 71 40.81 -15.23 24.25
C LYS A 71 41.99 -15.55 23.31
N ILE A 72 42.15 -16.81 22.94
CA ILE A 72 43.25 -17.27 22.09
C ILE A 72 42.96 -16.90 20.64
N ALA A 73 43.99 -16.39 19.96
CA ALA A 73 44.00 -16.06 18.56
C ALA A 73 45.11 -16.85 17.86
N ILE A 74 44.79 -17.48 16.74
CA ILE A 74 45.76 -18.05 15.81
C ILE A 74 45.36 -17.58 14.41
N PHE A 75 46.30 -16.97 13.70
CA PHE A 75 46.09 -16.52 12.33
C PHE A 75 47.18 -17.07 11.44
N VAL A 76 46.82 -17.71 10.35
CA VAL A 76 47.74 -18.18 9.31
C VAL A 76 47.49 -17.34 8.07
N THR A 77 48.41 -16.41 7.80
CA THR A 77 48.24 -15.36 6.80
C THR A 77 49.48 -15.18 5.93
N ASN A 78 49.29 -14.68 4.71
CA ASN A 78 50.37 -14.19 3.86
C ASN A 78 50.45 -12.65 3.85
N PHE A 79 49.75 -12.00 4.77
CA PHE A 79 49.83 -10.55 4.95
C PHE A 79 51.23 -10.14 5.39
N VAL A 80 51.62 -8.95 4.94
CA VAL A 80 52.87 -8.31 5.32
C VAL A 80 52.51 -7.22 6.34
N PRO A 81 53.26 -7.07 7.45
CA PRO A 81 53.02 -5.95 8.35
C PRO A 81 53.33 -4.67 7.58
N ASN A 82 52.30 -3.85 7.34
CA ASN A 82 52.43 -2.70 6.45
C ASN A 82 52.97 -1.47 7.15
N PHE A 83 52.79 -1.39 8.48
CA PHE A 83 53.22 -0.31 9.34
C PHE A 83 53.79 -0.91 10.63
N ILE A 84 55.04 -0.57 10.96
CA ILE A 84 55.67 -0.86 12.25
C ILE A 84 56.05 0.49 12.82
N ASP A 85 55.27 0.98 13.78
CA ASP A 85 55.63 2.21 14.48
C ASP A 85 56.68 1.90 15.55
N LYS A 86 57.85 2.55 15.46
CA LYS A 86 58.94 2.37 16.43
C LYS A 86 58.58 2.93 17.82
N TYR A 87 57.58 3.81 17.92
CA TYR A 87 57.25 4.53 19.15
C TYR A 87 55.96 4.07 19.82
N ASP A 88 55.00 3.50 19.07
CA ASP A 88 53.64 3.21 19.57
C ASP A 88 53.21 1.74 19.52
N SER A 89 54.08 0.80 19.15
CA SER A 89 53.80 -0.64 19.33
C SER A 89 52.57 -1.19 18.58
N VAL A 90 52.07 -0.50 17.55
CA VAL A 90 50.91 -0.93 16.74
C VAL A 90 51.36 -1.60 15.44
N ASN A 91 50.82 -2.78 15.17
CA ASN A 91 51.03 -3.50 13.91
C ASN A 91 49.71 -3.67 13.16
N MET A 92 49.61 -3.18 11.93
CA MET A 92 48.45 -3.40 11.05
C MET A 92 48.79 -4.40 9.93
N TRP A 93 47.99 -5.47 9.84
CA TRP A 93 48.14 -6.59 8.92
C TRP A 93 46.97 -6.60 7.93
N CYS A 94 47.27 -6.45 6.64
CA CYS A 94 46.26 -6.46 5.59
C CYS A 94 46.83 -6.92 4.24
N ARG A 95 45.96 -6.99 3.21
CA ARG A 95 46.37 -7.23 1.83
C ARG A 95 47.24 -6.08 1.30
N LYS A 96 48.17 -6.41 0.39
CA LYS A 96 49.16 -5.46 -0.16
C LYS A 96 48.50 -4.26 -0.86
N GLU A 97 47.37 -4.48 -1.51
CA GLU A 97 46.62 -3.48 -2.29
C GLU A 97 45.95 -2.42 -1.40
N SER A 98 45.56 -2.77 -0.17
CA SER A 98 44.84 -1.87 0.76
C SER A 98 45.73 -0.96 1.61
N LYS A 99 47.00 -0.82 1.25
CA LYS A 99 47.96 -0.09 2.09
C LYS A 99 47.64 1.41 2.19
N THR A 100 47.20 2.02 1.10
CA THR A 100 46.86 3.45 1.04
C THR A 100 45.63 3.77 1.90
N SER A 101 44.57 2.98 1.75
CA SER A 101 43.29 3.17 2.44
C SER A 101 43.35 2.94 3.96
N LEU A 102 44.46 2.44 4.51
CA LEU A 102 44.65 2.24 5.96
C LEU A 102 45.41 3.35 6.67
N GLN A 103 45.95 4.32 5.93
CA GLN A 103 46.70 5.43 6.54
C GLN A 103 45.83 6.29 7.47
N PHE A 104 44.55 6.44 7.12
CA PHE A 104 43.59 7.17 7.94
C PHE A 104 43.34 6.46 9.29
N ALA A 105 43.07 5.15 9.28
CA ALA A 105 42.92 4.35 10.50
C ALA A 105 44.16 4.40 11.40
N LEU A 106 45.37 4.33 10.82
CA LEU A 106 46.62 4.47 11.57
C LEU A 106 46.70 5.81 12.32
N THR A 107 46.24 6.89 11.69
CA THR A 107 46.20 8.23 12.29
C THR A 107 45.22 8.29 13.46
N ILE A 108 44.04 7.65 13.32
CA ILE A 108 43.04 7.55 14.39
C ILE A 108 43.60 6.78 15.59
N VAL A 109 44.20 5.61 15.35
CA VAL A 109 44.81 4.81 16.42
C VAL A 109 45.87 5.61 17.16
N ARG A 110 46.75 6.32 16.46
CA ARG A 110 47.81 7.16 17.06
C ARG A 110 47.24 8.26 17.93
N ASN A 111 46.35 9.09 17.39
CA ASN A 111 45.81 10.23 18.12
C ASN A 111 45.02 9.78 19.36
N THR A 112 44.20 8.74 19.23
CA THR A 112 43.41 8.19 20.33
C THR A 112 44.34 7.58 21.40
N THR A 113 45.35 6.80 21.00
CA THR A 113 46.32 6.19 21.93
C THR A 113 47.13 7.27 22.66
N LEU A 114 47.58 8.31 21.97
CA LEU A 114 48.31 9.43 22.59
C LEU A 114 47.43 10.18 23.59
N TYR A 115 46.17 10.42 23.25
CA TYR A 115 45.20 11.05 24.14
C TYR A 115 44.99 10.20 25.40
N LEU A 116 44.73 8.89 25.25
CA LEU A 116 44.54 7.97 26.38
C LEU A 116 45.79 7.85 27.25
N LYS A 117 47.00 7.82 26.68
CA LYS A 117 48.27 7.84 27.44
C LYS A 117 48.39 9.09 28.32
N ASN A 118 47.92 10.23 27.83
CA ASN A 118 47.99 11.50 28.55
C ASN A 118 46.97 11.60 29.69
N GLU A 119 45.73 11.17 29.43
CA GLU A 119 44.64 11.19 30.41
C GLU A 119 44.81 10.09 31.47
N TRP A 120 45.20 8.88 31.05
CA TRP A 120 45.32 7.70 31.91
C TRP A 120 46.79 7.25 32.06
N LYS A 121 47.59 8.11 32.70
CA LYS A 121 49.04 7.93 32.92
C LYS A 121 49.47 6.63 33.63
N TYR A 122 48.54 5.95 34.31
CA TYR A 122 48.80 4.72 35.06
C TYR A 122 48.70 3.43 34.22
N LEU A 123 48.16 3.51 33.00
CA LEU A 123 48.00 2.35 32.11
C LEU A 123 49.14 2.31 31.08
N GLN A 124 49.80 1.15 30.97
CA GLN A 124 50.77 0.88 29.91
C GLN A 124 50.06 0.24 28.71
N SER A 125 50.08 0.92 27.57
CA SER A 125 49.66 0.34 26.29
C SER A 125 50.59 -0.81 25.90
N GLN A 126 50.02 -1.98 25.58
CA GLN A 126 50.74 -3.15 25.08
C GLN A 126 50.81 -3.12 23.55
N THR A 127 51.71 -3.91 22.96
CA THR A 127 51.74 -4.08 21.49
C THR A 127 50.47 -4.79 21.01
N VAL A 128 49.72 -4.17 20.11
CA VAL A 128 48.48 -4.74 19.54
C VAL A 128 48.64 -4.99 18.04
N ASN A 129 48.20 -6.16 17.59
CA ASN A 129 48.11 -6.51 16.18
C ASN A 129 46.68 -6.29 15.67
N TYR A 130 46.48 -5.32 14.79
CA TYR A 130 45.23 -5.13 14.05
C TYR A 130 45.28 -5.97 12.77
N ILE A 131 44.37 -6.91 12.63
CA ILE A 131 44.31 -7.86 11.52
C ILE A 131 43.03 -7.58 10.75
N VAL A 132 43.19 -7.11 9.52
CA VAL A 132 42.09 -6.70 8.67
C VAL A 132 41.73 -7.83 7.72
N ILE A 133 40.51 -8.36 7.84
CA ILE A 133 40.07 -9.56 7.11
C ILE A 133 39.02 -9.18 6.04
N PRO A 134 39.20 -9.59 4.76
CA PRO A 134 38.20 -9.41 3.73
C PRO A 134 36.99 -10.34 3.95
N ASN A 135 35.77 -9.84 3.72
CA ASN A 135 34.51 -10.60 3.76
C ASN A 135 34.27 -11.39 5.06
N PHE A 136 34.58 -10.80 6.21
CA PHE A 136 34.34 -11.43 7.51
C PHE A 136 32.84 -11.40 7.84
N GLN A 137 32.18 -12.57 7.82
CA GLN A 137 30.71 -12.70 7.82
C GLN A 137 30.02 -12.56 9.19
N GLU A 138 30.73 -12.33 10.29
CA GLU A 138 30.09 -12.22 11.61
C GLU A 138 29.54 -10.81 11.91
N GLN A 139 28.39 -10.76 12.60
CA GLN A 139 27.61 -9.54 12.86
C GLN A 139 28.21 -8.59 13.90
N ASN A 140 29.25 -9.00 14.64
CA ASN A 140 29.86 -8.14 15.67
C ASN A 140 31.03 -7.32 15.08
N ASP A 141 30.98 -5.99 15.22
CA ASP A 141 31.85 -4.97 14.56
C ASP A 141 33.33 -4.96 14.96
N SER A 142 33.79 -5.97 15.69
CA SER A 142 35.21 -6.31 15.86
C SER A 142 35.34 -7.41 16.89
N VAL A 143 36.31 -8.29 16.68
CA VAL A 143 36.58 -9.38 17.61
C VAL A 143 37.91 -9.13 18.26
N MET A 144 37.89 -9.05 19.59
CA MET A 144 39.11 -8.90 20.35
C MET A 144 39.58 -10.24 20.91
N ASN A 145 40.76 -10.66 20.48
CA ASN A 145 41.58 -11.64 21.17
C ASN A 145 42.68 -10.90 21.93
N LEU A 146 43.27 -11.49 22.98
CA LEU A 146 44.30 -10.80 23.77
C LEU A 146 45.46 -10.29 22.87
N LYS A 147 45.77 -8.99 22.84
CA LYS A 147 46.81 -8.38 21.97
C LYS A 147 46.59 -8.50 20.45
N SER A 148 45.42 -8.94 19.98
CA SER A 148 45.09 -9.05 18.56
C SER A 148 43.64 -8.64 18.30
N MET A 149 43.46 -7.67 17.42
CA MET A 149 42.17 -7.10 17.07
C MET A 149 41.80 -7.50 15.64
N ILE A 150 40.65 -8.13 15.46
CA ILE A 150 40.12 -8.47 14.14
C ILE A 150 39.13 -7.40 13.72
N SER A 151 39.37 -6.79 12.55
CA SER A 151 38.51 -5.76 11.97
C SER A 151 38.15 -6.16 10.54
N LYS A 152 36.93 -5.82 10.09
CA LYS A 152 36.53 -6.00 8.70
C LYS A 152 37.18 -4.91 7.83
N GLU A 153 37.39 -5.18 6.54
CA GLU A 153 37.92 -4.16 5.62
C GLU A 153 37.01 -2.92 5.56
N GLU A 154 35.68 -3.12 5.55
CA GLU A 154 34.66 -2.05 5.50
C GLU A 154 34.67 -1.11 6.73
N ASP A 155 35.13 -1.60 7.88
CA ASP A 155 35.08 -0.85 9.15
C ASP A 155 36.34 -0.02 9.41
N ILE A 156 37.42 -0.25 8.65
CA ILE A 156 38.75 0.33 8.90
C ILE A 156 39.38 1.02 7.69
N MET A 157 38.97 0.67 6.47
CA MET A 157 39.51 1.30 5.26
C MET A 157 38.78 2.60 4.95
N TYR A 158 39.54 3.62 4.60
CA TYR A 158 39.01 4.89 4.10
C TYR A 158 39.93 5.47 3.03
N ASP A 159 39.36 5.80 1.88
CA ASP A 159 39.99 6.48 0.77
C ASP A 159 39.23 7.77 0.44
N GLU A 160 39.90 8.92 0.56
CA GLU A 160 39.27 10.24 0.38
C GLU A 160 38.75 10.47 -1.05
N GLU A 161 39.28 9.76 -2.05
CA GLU A 161 38.84 9.91 -3.45
C GLU A 161 37.63 9.04 -3.81
N ILE A 162 37.38 7.97 -3.04
CA ILE A 162 36.40 6.92 -3.36
C ILE A 162 35.24 6.91 -2.35
N ASP A 163 35.57 7.05 -1.07
CA ASP A 163 34.63 6.83 0.02
C ASP A 163 33.85 8.09 0.39
N ASN A 164 32.58 7.90 0.72
CA ASN A 164 31.74 8.99 1.20
C ASN A 164 32.15 9.44 2.61
N ILE A 165 31.66 10.62 2.98
CA ILE A 165 31.96 11.19 4.30
C ILE A 165 31.37 10.32 5.42
N GLY A 166 30.22 9.68 5.22
CA GLY A 166 29.67 8.72 6.19
C GLY A 166 30.66 7.61 6.57
N THR A 167 31.36 7.04 5.59
CA THR A 167 32.42 6.04 5.80
C THR A 167 33.54 6.61 6.67
N LYS A 168 33.95 7.87 6.45
CA LYS A 168 34.95 8.55 7.27
C LYS A 168 34.55 8.55 8.76
N TYR A 169 33.31 8.92 9.07
CA TYR A 169 32.80 8.95 10.45
C TYR A 169 32.69 7.54 11.04
N ASN A 170 32.21 6.56 10.26
CA ASN A 170 32.12 5.16 10.68
C ASN A 170 33.51 4.59 11.02
N VAL A 171 34.52 4.87 10.20
CA VAL A 171 35.90 4.43 10.45
C VAL A 171 36.47 5.10 11.70
N ILE A 172 36.25 6.40 11.92
CA ILE A 172 36.66 7.09 13.16
C ILE A 172 36.07 6.41 14.38
N TYR A 173 34.75 6.19 14.38
CA TYR A 173 34.07 5.59 15.50
C TYR A 173 34.48 4.13 15.71
N SER A 174 34.50 3.31 14.65
CA SER A 174 34.85 1.89 14.73
C SER A 174 36.28 1.71 15.23
N VAL A 175 37.28 2.29 14.55
CA VAL A 175 38.69 2.19 14.95
C VAL A 175 38.93 2.80 16.33
N GLY A 176 38.29 3.91 16.64
CA GLY A 176 38.38 4.56 17.94
C GLY A 176 37.81 3.72 19.08
N ASN A 177 36.60 3.17 18.88
CA ASN A 177 35.94 2.25 19.81
C ASN A 177 36.79 1.00 20.05
N GLN A 178 37.47 0.52 18.99
CA GLN A 178 38.37 -0.61 19.08
C GLN A 178 39.58 -0.34 20.00
N VAL A 179 40.25 0.81 19.83
CA VAL A 179 41.36 1.25 20.70
C VAL A 179 40.89 1.42 22.15
N ILE A 180 39.76 2.10 22.37
CA ILE A 180 39.26 2.37 23.73
C ILE A 180 38.85 1.09 24.44
N ARG A 181 38.26 0.13 23.71
CA ARG A 181 37.94 -1.20 24.23
C ARG A 181 39.19 -1.96 24.66
N GLU A 182 40.27 -1.90 23.90
CA GLU A 182 41.56 -2.51 24.28
C GLU A 182 42.06 -1.94 25.62
N TRP A 183 42.03 -0.61 25.76
CA TRP A 183 42.43 0.07 26.98
C TRP A 183 41.52 -0.27 28.17
N LEU A 184 40.20 -0.29 27.99
CA LEU A 184 39.25 -0.65 29.03
C LEU A 184 39.38 -2.10 29.49
N GLN A 185 39.78 -3.02 28.61
CA GLN A 185 40.06 -4.41 28.97
C GLN A 185 41.43 -4.62 29.62
N SER A 186 42.38 -3.70 29.39
CA SER A 186 43.69 -3.71 30.05
C SER A 186 43.62 -3.33 31.53
N LEU A 187 42.55 -2.62 31.94
CA LEU A 187 42.21 -2.46 33.34
C LEU A 187 41.88 -3.86 33.88
N ASP A 188 42.71 -4.37 34.79
CA ASP A 188 42.48 -5.64 35.51
C ASP A 188 41.15 -5.56 36.29
N ASN A 189 40.03 -5.79 35.60
CA ASN A 189 38.71 -5.71 36.19
C ASN A 189 38.38 -7.11 36.77
N PRO A 190 38.21 -7.25 38.10
CA PRO A 190 37.80 -8.51 38.72
C PRO A 190 36.33 -8.84 38.48
N PHE A 191 35.54 -7.92 37.89
CA PHE A 191 34.15 -8.15 37.56
C PHE A 191 34.02 -8.59 36.10
N TYR A 192 34.07 -9.90 35.91
CA TYR A 192 33.40 -10.54 34.77
C TYR A 192 31.93 -10.07 34.80
N TRP A 193 31.51 -9.22 33.86
CA TRP A 193 30.09 -8.96 33.68
C TRP A 193 29.50 -10.21 33.02
N PRO A 194 28.63 -10.98 33.71
CA PRO A 194 28.00 -12.15 33.11
C PRO A 194 27.13 -11.82 31.89
N ASN A 195 26.78 -10.54 31.69
CA ASN A 195 26.00 -10.05 30.56
C ASN A 195 26.91 -9.25 29.60
N SER A 196 27.16 -9.79 28.41
CA SER A 196 27.92 -9.14 27.32
C SER A 196 27.39 -7.75 26.97
N SER A 197 26.09 -7.52 27.11
CA SER A 197 25.44 -6.24 26.79
C SER A 197 25.88 -5.08 27.68
N LEU A 198 26.15 -5.33 28.97
CA LEU A 198 26.55 -4.25 29.89
C LEU A 198 27.97 -3.77 29.58
N SER A 199 28.90 -4.72 29.34
CA SER A 199 30.25 -4.37 28.91
C SER A 199 30.25 -3.60 27.59
N GLU A 200 29.34 -3.94 26.67
CA GLU A 200 29.21 -3.25 25.40
C GLU A 200 28.72 -1.81 25.56
N GLY A 201 27.70 -1.59 26.40
CA GLY A 201 27.19 -0.26 26.70
C GLY A 201 28.24 0.66 27.34
N PHE A 202 29.03 0.14 28.29
CA PHE A 202 30.14 0.90 28.88
C PHE A 202 31.21 1.26 27.85
N ASN A 203 31.59 0.32 26.97
CA ASN A 203 32.57 0.59 25.91
C ASN A 203 32.07 1.69 24.98
N MET A 204 30.82 1.59 24.51
CA MET A 204 30.21 2.58 23.62
C MET A 204 30.13 3.98 24.24
N PHE A 205 29.80 4.09 25.54
CA PHE A 205 29.77 5.36 26.25
C PHE A 205 31.16 6.01 26.34
N PHE A 206 32.17 5.26 26.79
CA PHE A 206 33.54 5.78 26.91
C PHE A 206 34.15 6.05 25.52
N ALA A 207 33.87 5.21 24.53
CA ALA A 207 34.27 5.41 23.15
C ALA A 207 33.79 6.77 22.63
N THR A 208 32.50 7.03 22.77
CA THR A 208 31.88 8.30 22.39
C THR A 208 32.54 9.49 23.09
N HIS A 209 32.74 9.39 24.42
CA HIS A 209 33.31 10.49 25.20
C HIS A 209 34.75 10.82 24.78
N PHE A 210 35.64 9.82 24.75
CA PHE A 210 37.06 10.06 24.45
C PHE A 210 37.30 10.41 22.99
N LEU A 211 36.56 9.81 22.05
CA LEU A 211 36.69 10.19 20.65
C LEU A 211 36.21 11.61 20.42
N ASN A 212 35.14 12.06 21.08
CA ASN A 212 34.71 13.45 20.98
C ASN A 212 35.77 14.44 21.50
N GLN A 213 36.52 14.08 22.54
CA GLN A 213 37.64 14.91 23.02
C GLN A 213 38.86 14.85 22.09
N THR A 214 39.14 13.68 21.51
CA THR A 214 40.25 13.50 20.56
C THR A 214 39.99 14.21 19.22
N PHE A 215 38.73 14.22 18.79
CA PHE A 215 38.28 14.70 17.49
C PHE A 215 37.08 15.66 17.64
N PRO A 216 37.26 16.86 18.23
CA PRO A 216 36.15 17.75 18.61
C PRO A 216 35.33 18.26 17.42
N ASN A 217 35.94 18.41 16.24
CA ASN A 217 35.24 18.87 15.03
C ASN A 217 34.18 17.89 14.53
N PHE A 218 34.25 16.61 14.92
CA PHE A 218 33.36 15.57 14.41
C PHE A 218 32.08 15.41 15.23
N ARG A 219 31.89 16.17 16.33
CA ARG A 219 30.67 16.18 17.14
C ARG A 219 30.12 14.77 17.44
N ILE A 220 31.01 13.85 17.83
CA ILE A 220 30.69 12.42 18.01
C ILE A 220 29.62 12.21 19.08
N THR A 221 29.61 13.06 20.12
CA THR A 221 28.57 13.03 21.14
C THR A 221 27.18 13.38 20.58
N ASP A 222 27.10 14.31 19.63
CA ASP A 222 25.82 14.66 19.00
C ASP A 222 25.32 13.51 18.12
N LEU A 223 26.22 12.86 17.38
CA LEU A 223 25.94 11.66 16.60
C LEU A 223 25.46 10.50 17.48
N PHE A 224 26.08 10.29 18.65
CA PHE A 224 25.64 9.27 19.60
C PHE A 224 24.18 9.46 20.03
N VAL A 225 23.76 10.70 20.29
CA VAL A 225 22.37 10.99 20.67
C VAL A 225 21.40 10.61 19.54
N VAL A 226 21.66 11.07 18.32
CA VAL A 226 20.70 10.86 17.21
C VAL A 226 20.78 9.47 16.59
N GLN A 227 21.94 8.79 16.61
CA GLN A 227 22.14 7.49 15.98
C GLN A 227 21.96 6.29 16.93
N ILE A 228 22.25 6.46 18.23
CA ILE A 228 22.19 5.38 19.20
C ILE A 228 21.02 5.60 20.17
N GLN A 229 21.01 6.74 20.87
CA GLN A 229 20.03 6.98 21.94
C GLN A 229 18.59 7.05 21.41
N HIS A 230 18.34 7.80 20.34
CA HIS A 230 17.01 7.89 19.73
C HIS A 230 16.54 6.54 19.15
N GLU A 231 17.43 5.77 18.51
CA GLU A 231 17.11 4.44 17.98
C GLU A 231 16.75 3.46 19.11
N CYS A 232 17.51 3.45 20.21
CA CYS A 232 17.16 2.63 21.39
C CYS A 232 15.77 2.97 21.95
N LEU A 233 15.38 4.25 21.99
CA LEU A 233 14.05 4.67 22.43
C LEU A 233 12.93 4.15 21.53
N HIS A 234 13.19 3.89 20.24
CA HIS A 234 12.21 3.24 19.36
C HIS A 234 12.08 1.75 19.68
N PHE A 235 13.19 1.03 19.89
CA PHE A 235 13.17 -0.40 20.23
C PHE A 235 12.53 -0.73 21.59
N ASP A 236 12.64 0.16 22.58
CA ASP A 236 12.07 -0.09 23.91
C ASP A 236 10.54 -0.08 23.95
N VAL A 237 9.89 0.60 22.99
CA VAL A 237 8.43 0.67 22.90
C VAL A 237 7.85 -0.68 22.42
N ASP A 238 8.54 -1.37 21.52
CA ASP A 238 8.13 -2.69 21.02
C ASP A 238 8.17 -3.78 22.12
N ASN A 239 8.99 -3.58 23.16
CA ASN A 239 9.16 -4.51 24.28
C ASN A 239 8.16 -4.29 25.46
N ASN A 240 7.12 -3.46 25.29
CA ASN A 240 6.09 -3.20 26.31
C ASN A 240 6.64 -2.72 27.67
N MET A 241 7.73 -1.95 27.70
CA MET A 241 8.17 -1.29 28.94
C MET A 241 7.16 -0.21 29.35
N LEU A 242 6.74 -0.21 30.62
CA LEU A 242 5.83 0.81 31.16
C LEU A 242 6.52 2.19 31.14
N PRO A 243 5.96 3.20 30.44
CA PRO A 243 6.58 4.52 30.40
C PRO A 243 6.51 5.18 31.79
N LEU A 244 7.64 5.72 32.25
CA LEU A 244 7.66 6.61 33.41
C LEU A 244 7.02 7.95 33.00
N ILE A 245 5.77 8.16 33.39
CA ILE A 245 5.04 9.41 33.12
C ILE A 245 5.31 10.38 34.27
N GLN A 246 6.19 11.36 34.04
CA GLN A 246 6.40 12.48 34.95
C GLN A 246 5.61 13.69 34.42
N ARG A 247 4.56 14.12 35.14
CA ARG A 247 3.82 15.34 34.84
C ARG A 247 4.42 16.47 35.66
N GLU A 248 5.28 17.27 35.05
CA GLU A 248 5.74 18.53 35.64
C GLU A 248 5.19 19.71 34.84
N ASN A 249 4.73 20.75 35.55
CA ASN A 249 4.42 22.06 34.96
C ASN A 249 5.74 22.79 34.71
N VAL A 250 6.54 22.31 33.75
CA VAL A 250 7.80 22.96 33.37
C VAL A 250 7.44 24.08 32.39
N THR A 251 7.77 25.32 32.73
CA THR A 251 8.03 26.37 31.72
C THR A 251 8.94 25.77 30.65
N VAL A 252 8.81 26.09 29.36
CA VAL A 252 9.58 25.48 28.24
C VAL A 252 11.11 25.68 28.39
N GLU A 253 11.71 25.05 29.39
CA GLU A 253 13.12 24.83 29.57
C GLU A 253 13.36 23.47 28.92
N PHE A 254 13.97 23.50 27.74
CA PHE A 254 14.38 22.28 27.08
C PHE A 254 15.29 21.49 28.02
N VAL A 255 14.94 20.23 28.27
CA VAL A 255 15.69 19.31 29.13
C VAL A 255 17.14 19.21 28.61
N ASN A 256 18.12 19.06 29.49
CA ASN A 256 19.52 18.98 29.06
C ASN A 256 19.83 17.56 28.55
N HIS A 257 19.83 17.37 27.22
CA HIS A 257 19.62 16.07 26.55
C HIS A 257 20.76 15.05 26.62
N MET A 258 21.94 15.41 27.13
CA MET A 258 22.97 14.42 27.48
C MET A 258 22.63 13.59 28.74
N ARG A 259 21.54 13.90 29.46
CA ARG A 259 21.30 13.34 30.81
C ARG A 259 20.03 12.51 31.00
N THR A 260 19.10 12.48 30.03
CA THR A 260 17.78 11.86 30.27
C THR A 260 17.32 10.99 29.10
N TYR A 261 17.07 9.70 29.39
CA TYR A 261 16.58 8.71 28.44
C TYR A 261 15.04 8.66 28.46
N CYS A 262 14.39 9.66 27.85
CA CYS A 262 12.93 9.76 27.80
C CYS A 262 12.45 10.58 26.60
N ARG A 263 11.21 10.31 26.16
CA ARG A 263 10.47 11.11 25.17
C ARG A 263 9.58 12.13 25.88
N VAL A 264 9.44 13.33 25.32
CA VAL A 264 8.63 14.41 25.91
C VAL A 264 7.42 14.70 25.03
N ASN A 265 6.22 14.48 25.57
CA ASN A 265 4.97 14.82 24.87
C ASN A 265 4.35 16.08 25.45
N TYR A 266 4.31 17.16 24.66
CA TYR A 266 3.60 18.38 25.01
C TYR A 266 2.12 18.30 24.60
N ASP A 267 1.30 19.23 25.09
CA ASP A 267 -0.06 19.39 24.58
C ASP A 267 -0.07 20.10 23.21
N ASP A 268 -1.19 20.02 22.49
CA ASP A 268 -1.34 20.59 21.14
C ASP A 268 -0.96 22.09 21.09
N MET A 269 -1.28 22.85 22.16
CA MET A 269 -1.00 24.28 22.25
C MET A 269 0.50 24.57 22.35
N ASN A 270 1.24 23.79 23.15
CA ASN A 270 2.69 23.97 23.26
C ASN A 270 3.41 23.46 22.01
N TRP A 271 2.94 22.36 21.40
CA TRP A 271 3.48 21.91 20.11
C TRP A 271 3.34 22.98 19.03
N GLN A 272 2.20 23.67 18.95
CA GLN A 272 1.99 24.78 18.02
C GLN A 272 2.95 25.95 18.29
N LYS A 273 3.14 26.35 19.55
CA LYS A 273 4.11 27.40 19.92
C LYS A 273 5.54 27.02 19.53
N ILE A 274 5.91 25.75 19.72
CA ILE A 274 7.22 25.23 19.31
C ILE A 274 7.35 25.30 17.78
N ALA A 275 6.31 24.93 17.04
CA ALA A 275 6.28 25.04 15.58
C ALA A 275 6.44 26.49 15.10
N GLU A 276 5.71 27.44 15.70
CA GLU A 276 5.84 28.87 15.39
C GLU A 276 7.26 29.37 15.64
N TYR A 277 7.85 28.99 16.77
CA TYR A 277 9.21 29.39 17.12
C TYR A 277 10.26 28.78 16.19
N LEU A 278 10.15 27.49 15.87
CA LEU A 278 11.06 26.80 14.95
C LEU A 278 10.99 27.40 13.54
N ASN A 279 9.82 27.82 13.08
CA ASN A 279 9.67 28.48 11.78
C ASN A 279 10.09 29.96 11.78
N SER A 280 10.49 30.51 12.94
CA SER A 280 11.00 31.88 13.05
C SER A 280 12.46 32.00 12.62
N LYS A 281 12.97 33.24 12.47
CA LYS A 281 14.40 33.50 12.20
C LYS A 281 15.32 33.17 13.38
N GLU A 282 14.77 32.92 14.56
CA GLU A 282 15.53 32.71 15.81
C GLU A 282 15.56 31.23 16.25
N TYR A 283 15.21 30.30 15.35
CA TYR A 283 15.19 28.86 15.63
C TYR A 283 16.52 28.32 16.16
N TRP A 284 17.64 28.92 15.73
CA TRP A 284 19.00 28.56 16.14
C TRP A 284 19.27 28.75 17.65
N LYS A 285 18.44 29.52 18.37
CA LYS A 285 18.53 29.65 19.84
C LYS A 285 18.14 28.35 20.56
N ILE A 286 17.34 27.49 19.93
CA ILE A 286 17.10 26.13 20.43
C ILE A 286 18.30 25.29 20.05
N HIS A 287 18.93 24.59 20.99
CA HIS A 287 20.11 23.77 20.71
C HIS A 287 19.80 22.67 19.66
N VAL A 288 20.78 22.33 18.81
CA VAL A 288 20.60 21.41 17.66
C VAL A 288 20.04 20.04 18.07
N LEU A 289 20.50 19.49 19.20
CA LEU A 289 19.99 18.22 19.74
C LEU A 289 18.51 18.30 20.16
N ASN A 290 18.08 19.45 20.66
CA ASN A 290 16.69 19.64 21.07
C ASN A 290 15.79 19.71 19.83
N ARG A 291 16.29 20.37 18.77
CA ARG A 291 15.59 20.41 17.47
C ARG A 291 15.48 19.01 16.86
N ALA A 292 16.55 18.21 16.94
CA ALA A 292 16.55 16.80 16.54
C ALA A 292 15.52 15.98 17.34
N GLN A 293 15.54 16.08 18.67
CA GLN A 293 14.59 15.35 19.52
C GLN A 293 13.14 15.73 19.26
N VAL A 294 12.84 17.02 19.05
CA VAL A 294 11.48 17.45 18.70
C VAL A 294 10.98 16.71 17.46
N ILE A 295 11.81 16.56 16.42
CA ILE A 295 11.43 15.80 15.23
C ILE A 295 11.28 14.30 15.54
N ASP A 296 12.21 13.70 16.29
CA ASP A 296 12.15 12.27 16.64
C ASP A 296 10.92 11.92 17.49
N ASP A 297 10.66 12.68 18.56
CA ASP A 297 9.52 12.49 19.45
C ASP A 297 8.19 12.70 18.73
N THR A 298 8.09 13.74 17.90
CA THR A 298 6.85 14.01 17.16
C THR A 298 6.57 12.97 16.08
N PHE A 299 7.60 12.46 15.41
CA PHE A 299 7.45 11.34 14.48
C PHE A 299 7.01 10.07 15.21
N HIS A 300 7.62 9.76 16.37
CA HIS A 300 7.18 8.66 17.21
C HIS A 300 5.69 8.80 17.62
N PHE A 301 5.29 9.96 18.13
CA PHE A 301 3.91 10.21 18.54
C PHE A 301 2.92 10.23 17.38
N LEU A 302 3.36 10.57 16.16
CA LEU A 302 2.57 10.40 14.95
C LEU A 302 2.30 8.91 14.68
N LEU A 303 3.33 8.05 14.74
CA LEU A 303 3.21 6.61 14.51
C LEU A 303 2.27 5.94 15.52
N VAL A 304 2.38 6.29 16.81
CA VAL A 304 1.49 5.77 17.87
C VAL A 304 0.14 6.50 17.96
N ARG A 305 -0.19 7.37 16.99
CA ARG A 305 -1.45 8.14 16.89
C ARG A 305 -1.76 9.02 18.12
N LYS A 306 -0.73 9.50 18.81
CA LYS A 306 -0.83 10.44 19.94
C LYS A 306 -0.64 11.90 19.55
N LEU A 307 -0.18 12.17 18.32
CA LEU A 307 -0.02 13.51 17.75
C LEU A 307 -0.82 13.62 16.43
N LYS A 308 -1.43 14.79 16.20
CA LYS A 308 -2.14 15.07 14.94
C LYS A 308 -1.14 15.27 13.79
N PRO A 309 -1.37 14.70 12.59
CA PRO A 309 -0.50 14.88 11.42
C PRO A 309 -0.21 16.34 11.06
N ASP A 310 -1.21 17.23 11.19
CA ASP A 310 -1.06 18.66 10.88
C ASP A 310 0.02 19.33 11.73
N ILE A 311 0.10 18.96 13.02
CA ILE A 311 1.09 19.51 13.95
C ILE A 311 2.48 19.03 13.57
N PHE A 312 2.63 17.75 13.22
CA PHE A 312 3.90 17.20 12.74
C PHE A 312 4.42 17.92 11.50
N TRP A 313 3.58 18.12 10.49
CA TRP A 313 4.00 18.82 9.26
C TRP A 313 4.24 20.32 9.47
N GLN A 314 3.59 20.96 10.45
CA GLN A 314 3.93 22.33 10.86
C GLN A 314 5.31 22.39 11.54
N LEU A 315 5.65 21.41 12.37
CA LEU A 315 6.93 21.30 13.04
C LEU A 315 8.07 20.98 12.07
N THR A 316 7.85 20.19 11.03
CA THR A 316 8.93 19.83 10.08
C THR A 316 9.25 20.92 9.07
N ARG A 317 8.38 21.93 8.88
CA ARG A 317 8.59 23.01 7.90
C ARG A 317 9.88 23.81 8.12
N TYR A 318 10.35 23.99 9.36
CA TYR A 318 11.57 24.77 9.60
C TYR A 318 12.81 24.10 9.00
N LEU A 319 12.78 22.78 8.82
CA LEU A 319 13.89 22.00 8.26
C LEU A 319 14.33 22.54 6.89
N SER A 320 13.44 23.20 6.15
CA SER A 320 13.77 23.89 4.91
C SER A 320 14.87 24.97 5.03
N HIS A 321 15.13 25.49 6.23
CA HIS A 321 16.20 26.45 6.53
C HIS A 321 17.30 25.85 7.43
N GLU A 322 17.13 24.62 7.92
CA GLU A 322 18.07 23.95 8.80
C GLU A 322 19.28 23.44 8.00
N ARG A 323 20.49 23.81 8.45
CA ARG A 323 21.75 23.42 7.79
C ARG A 323 22.52 22.36 8.56
N ASP A 324 22.18 22.13 9.83
CA ASP A 324 22.83 21.11 10.64
C ASP A 324 22.27 19.72 10.34
N PHE A 325 23.14 18.82 9.89
CA PHE A 325 22.84 17.40 9.67
C PHE A 325 22.24 16.73 10.92
N ILE A 326 22.71 17.07 12.12
CA ILE A 326 22.24 16.49 13.38
C ILE A 326 20.74 16.72 13.60
N ALA A 327 20.24 17.92 13.32
CA ALA A 327 18.81 18.23 13.43
C ALA A 327 17.98 17.54 12.33
N TRP A 328 18.57 17.33 11.15
CA TRP A 328 17.95 16.62 10.04
C TRP A 328 17.91 15.09 10.21
N TYR A 329 18.84 14.50 10.97
CA TYR A 329 19.00 13.05 11.08
C TYR A 329 17.69 12.30 11.42
N PRO A 330 16.89 12.73 12.41
CA PRO A 330 15.61 12.07 12.71
C PRO A 330 14.59 12.17 11.57
N MET A 331 14.59 13.29 10.83
CA MET A 331 13.74 13.42 9.65
C MET A 331 14.21 12.49 8.52
N LEU A 332 15.51 12.36 8.30
CA LEU A 332 16.05 11.40 7.31
C LEU A 332 15.60 9.97 7.64
N LYS A 333 15.63 9.59 8.92
CA LYS A 333 15.11 8.30 9.39
C LYS A 333 13.60 8.16 9.20
N ALA A 334 12.84 9.20 9.50
CA ALA A 334 11.39 9.23 9.27
C ALA A 334 11.05 9.04 7.78
N ILE A 335 11.76 9.72 6.87
CA ILE A 335 11.58 9.58 5.42
C ILE A 335 11.96 8.16 4.97
N LYS A 336 13.06 7.60 5.49
CA LYS A 336 13.47 6.21 5.22
C LYS A 336 12.42 5.20 5.70
N TYR A 337 11.78 5.44 6.85
CA TYR A 337 10.65 4.61 7.30
C TYR A 337 9.45 4.71 6.35
N MET A 338 9.11 5.93 5.91
CA MET A 338 8.03 6.19 4.96
C MET A 338 8.36 5.83 3.51
N SER A 339 9.60 5.45 3.18
CA SER A 339 9.98 5.18 1.79
C SER A 339 9.24 3.97 1.21
N SER A 340 8.87 3.02 2.07
CA SER A 340 8.08 1.84 1.70
C SER A 340 6.68 2.18 1.16
N ILE A 341 6.12 3.33 1.54
CA ILE A 341 4.79 3.76 1.08
C ILE A 341 4.83 4.70 -0.12
N PHE A 342 6.00 5.24 -0.49
CA PHE A 342 6.11 6.16 -1.62
C PHE A 342 5.80 5.54 -2.99
N PRO A 343 5.94 4.23 -3.27
CA PRO A 343 5.52 3.68 -4.56
C PRO A 343 4.00 3.78 -4.83
N PHE A 344 3.16 3.89 -3.78
CA PHE A 344 1.71 3.91 -3.94
C PHE A 344 1.19 5.27 -4.43
N GLN A 345 0.13 5.25 -5.25
CA GLN A 345 -0.50 6.44 -5.84
C GLN A 345 -1.70 6.98 -5.04
N GLU A 346 -1.81 6.66 -3.75
CA GLU A 346 -2.90 7.18 -2.92
C GLU A 346 -2.79 8.71 -2.72
N ILE A 347 -3.94 9.39 -2.68
CA ILE A 347 -4.03 10.85 -2.52
C ILE A 347 -3.23 11.35 -1.30
N GLY A 348 -3.31 10.62 -0.17
CA GLY A 348 -2.55 10.95 1.04
C GLY A 348 -1.03 10.86 0.84
N VAL A 349 -0.56 9.85 0.11
CA VAL A 349 0.86 9.64 -0.18
C VAL A 349 1.39 10.72 -1.14
N ILE A 350 0.60 11.09 -2.14
CA ILE A 350 0.92 12.19 -3.07
C ILE A 350 1.14 13.49 -2.28
N HIS A 351 0.25 13.81 -1.36
CA HIS A 351 0.38 15.01 -0.54
C HIS A 351 1.64 15.01 0.34
N ILE A 352 2.00 13.86 0.92
CA ILE A 352 3.24 13.71 1.70
C ILE A 352 4.47 13.93 0.81
N LYS A 353 4.49 13.36 -0.40
CA LYS A 353 5.59 13.58 -1.36
C LYS A 353 5.76 15.05 -1.70
N GLU A 354 4.67 15.76 -1.98
CA GLU A 354 4.70 17.20 -2.29
C GLU A 354 5.28 18.03 -1.15
N ILE A 355 4.88 17.75 0.11
CA ILE A 355 5.43 18.43 1.28
C ILE A 355 6.95 18.19 1.38
N LEU A 356 7.38 16.94 1.27
CA LEU A 356 8.80 16.58 1.37
C LEU A 356 9.63 17.20 0.24
N GLN A 357 9.13 17.16 -1.00
CA GLN A 357 9.77 17.78 -2.16
C GLN A 357 9.93 19.29 -1.96
N SER A 358 8.93 19.97 -1.39
CA SER A 358 8.98 21.40 -1.09
C SER A 358 10.04 21.73 -0.04
N ILE A 359 10.11 20.97 1.05
CA ILE A 359 11.11 21.16 2.11
C ILE A 359 12.53 20.94 1.56
N LEU A 360 12.75 19.83 0.85
CA LEU A 360 14.07 19.46 0.31
C LEU A 360 14.52 20.39 -0.80
N SER A 361 13.63 20.83 -1.70
CA SER A 361 13.99 21.79 -2.76
C SER A 361 14.45 23.13 -2.16
N LYS A 362 13.77 23.58 -1.11
CA LYS A 362 14.14 24.81 -0.40
C LYS A 362 15.45 24.65 0.39
N LEU A 363 15.67 23.50 1.02
CA LEU A 363 16.96 23.15 1.63
C LEU A 363 18.11 23.25 0.60
N MET A 364 17.93 22.66 -0.58
CA MET A 364 18.93 22.67 -1.65
C MET A 364 19.25 24.08 -2.15
N SER A 365 18.26 24.98 -2.21
CA SER A 365 18.51 26.39 -2.53
C SER A 365 19.31 27.14 -1.46
N ASN A 366 19.32 26.66 -0.22
CA ASN A 366 20.01 27.29 0.90
C ASN A 366 21.44 26.78 1.12
N ILE A 367 21.74 25.55 0.68
CA ILE A 367 23.04 24.87 0.87
C ILE A 367 23.89 24.89 -0.42
N ASP A 368 23.32 25.31 -1.55
CA ASP A 368 23.89 25.25 -2.90
C ASP A 368 24.15 23.81 -3.42
N TYR A 369 24.03 23.63 -4.74
CA TYR A 369 24.17 22.34 -5.41
C TYR A 369 25.63 21.88 -5.58
N LYS A 370 26.61 22.78 -5.45
CA LYS A 370 28.03 22.50 -5.65
C LYS A 370 28.77 22.48 -4.33
N GLU A 371 29.71 21.55 -4.20
CA GLU A 371 30.58 21.49 -3.04
C GLU A 371 31.56 22.66 -3.00
N ASN A 372 31.69 23.29 -1.83
CA ASN A 372 32.77 24.23 -1.56
C ASN A 372 33.87 23.52 -0.76
N SER A 373 35.14 23.73 -1.14
CA SER A 373 36.30 23.08 -0.49
C SER A 373 36.52 23.48 0.98
N MET A 374 35.87 24.55 1.44
CA MET A 374 35.94 25.06 2.83
C MET A 374 34.71 24.72 3.67
N GLU A 375 33.74 23.97 3.14
CA GLU A 375 32.52 23.61 3.87
C GLU A 375 32.75 22.50 4.90
N ASP A 376 31.97 22.56 5.99
CA ASP A 376 31.93 21.55 7.03
C ASP A 376 31.42 20.20 6.49
N ASP A 377 31.99 19.11 6.99
CA ASP A 377 31.70 17.74 6.54
C ASP A 377 30.22 17.39 6.72
N PHE A 378 29.55 17.92 7.77
CA PHE A 378 28.12 17.71 7.98
C PHE A 378 27.23 18.37 6.92
N THR A 379 27.64 19.52 6.39
CA THR A 379 26.88 20.19 5.31
C THR A 379 26.99 19.41 4.01
N LYS A 380 28.17 18.83 3.73
CA LYS A 380 28.37 17.95 2.59
C LYS A 380 27.51 16.68 2.69
N VAL A 381 27.50 16.01 3.85
CA VAL A 381 26.64 14.83 4.07
C VAL A 381 25.16 15.17 3.93
N LEU A 382 24.72 16.30 4.51
CA LEU A 382 23.32 16.72 4.38
C LEU A 382 22.93 16.99 2.94
N ARG A 383 23.83 17.59 2.13
CA ARG A 383 23.62 17.81 0.70
C ARG A 383 23.49 16.48 -0.05
N GLU A 384 24.38 15.52 0.20
CA GLU A 384 24.33 14.19 -0.41
C GLU A 384 23.02 13.47 -0.10
N GLU A 385 22.61 13.42 1.17
CA GLU A 385 21.35 12.79 1.60
C GLU A 385 20.12 13.52 1.04
N ALA A 386 20.12 14.86 1.02
CA ALA A 386 19.02 15.64 0.46
C ALA A 386 18.86 15.38 -1.04
N GLN A 387 19.96 15.31 -1.80
CA GLN A 387 19.94 14.98 -3.21
C GLN A 387 19.34 13.59 -3.43
N GLN A 388 19.81 12.58 -2.70
CA GLN A 388 19.28 11.22 -2.76
C GLN A 388 17.77 11.15 -2.55
N LEU A 389 17.28 11.82 -1.51
CA LEU A 389 15.85 11.83 -1.19
C LEU A 389 15.01 12.53 -2.27
N ILE A 390 15.51 13.62 -2.87
CA ILE A 390 14.82 14.29 -3.99
C ILE A 390 14.67 13.34 -5.17
N CYS A 391 15.69 12.53 -5.47
CA CYS A 391 15.65 11.54 -6.54
C CYS A 391 14.66 10.41 -6.22
N MET A 392 14.68 9.91 -4.98
CA MET A 392 13.73 8.90 -4.50
C MET A 392 12.27 9.37 -4.58
N LEU A 393 12.01 10.65 -4.32
CA LEU A 393 10.68 11.25 -4.44
C LEU A 393 10.23 11.47 -5.90
N GLY A 394 11.02 11.06 -6.90
CA GLY A 394 10.63 11.03 -8.31
C GLY A 394 10.76 12.38 -9.05
N LYS A 395 11.62 13.30 -8.59
CA LYS A 395 11.82 14.58 -9.28
C LYS A 395 12.57 14.35 -10.61
N LEU A 396 11.91 14.68 -11.73
CA LEU A 396 12.42 14.48 -13.10
C LEU A 396 13.84 15.03 -13.32
N GLU A 397 14.12 16.24 -12.84
CA GLU A 397 15.44 16.89 -12.96
C GLU A 397 16.59 16.05 -12.38
N CYS A 398 16.35 15.32 -11.27
CA CYS A 398 17.38 14.44 -10.72
C CYS A 398 17.55 13.19 -11.60
N LEU A 399 16.45 12.57 -12.02
CA LEU A 399 16.49 11.33 -12.81
C LEU A 399 17.23 11.53 -14.13
N GLU A 400 17.04 12.67 -14.79
CA GLU A 400 17.77 13.05 -16.00
C GLU A 400 19.27 13.25 -15.75
N MET A 401 19.62 13.95 -14.66
CA MET A 401 21.02 14.18 -14.27
C MET A 401 21.74 12.86 -13.93
N ALA A 402 21.07 11.97 -13.19
CA ALA A 402 21.55 10.64 -12.85
C ALA A 402 21.87 9.83 -14.10
N ASN A 403 20.93 9.81 -15.06
CA ASN A 403 21.06 9.03 -16.28
C ASN A 403 22.19 9.57 -17.17
N ASN A 404 22.32 10.90 -17.30
CA ASN A 404 23.40 11.51 -18.07
C ASN A 404 24.78 11.18 -17.49
N LEU A 405 24.95 11.31 -16.17
CA LEU A 405 26.21 10.98 -15.50
C LEU A 405 26.56 9.48 -15.63
N LEU A 406 25.56 8.60 -15.56
CA LEU A 406 25.74 7.17 -15.79
C LEU A 406 26.20 6.87 -17.23
N GLN A 407 25.55 7.50 -18.22
CA GLN A 407 25.91 7.34 -19.63
C GLN A 407 27.32 7.83 -19.93
N ASP A 408 27.74 8.96 -19.32
CA ASP A 408 29.10 9.47 -19.46
C ASP A 408 30.14 8.52 -18.85
N HIS A 409 29.83 7.91 -17.71
CA HIS A 409 30.70 6.90 -17.10
C HIS A 409 30.84 5.64 -17.96
N LEU A 410 29.72 5.12 -18.49
CA LEU A 410 29.73 3.93 -19.35
C LEU A 410 30.50 4.13 -20.66
N ARG A 411 30.62 5.38 -21.15
CA ARG A 411 31.36 5.72 -22.37
C ARG A 411 32.88 5.82 -22.18
N LEU A 412 33.35 6.14 -20.98
CA LEU A 412 34.77 6.38 -20.67
C LEU A 412 35.46 5.14 -20.07
N SER A 413 35.41 4.00 -20.75
CA SER A 413 35.94 2.72 -20.26
C SER A 413 37.48 2.58 -20.25
N THR A 414 38.24 3.66 -20.37
CA THR A 414 39.72 3.60 -20.50
C THR A 414 40.53 4.34 -19.44
N ASN A 415 39.90 5.04 -18.50
CA ASN A 415 40.59 5.58 -17.32
C ASN A 415 39.77 5.25 -16.06
N LEU A 416 40.30 4.38 -15.21
CA LEU A 416 39.87 4.23 -13.81
C LEU A 416 40.21 5.52 -13.04
N ILE A 417 39.47 6.59 -13.31
CA ILE A 417 39.57 7.86 -12.59
C ILE A 417 38.20 8.13 -11.98
N ASN A 418 38.18 8.02 -10.65
CA ASN A 418 37.31 8.67 -9.68
C ASN A 418 35.82 8.69 -10.03
N MET A 419 35.13 7.66 -9.53
CA MET A 419 33.70 7.72 -9.28
C MET A 419 33.47 8.73 -8.15
N PRO A 420 32.87 9.91 -8.37
CA PRO A 420 32.40 10.70 -7.26
C PRO A 420 31.36 9.84 -6.54
N ALA A 421 31.38 9.80 -5.20
CA ALA A 421 30.41 9.10 -4.38
C ALA A 421 28.96 9.32 -4.86
N ALA A 422 28.67 10.48 -5.46
CA ALA A 422 27.42 10.82 -6.15
C ALA A 422 26.96 9.80 -7.22
N LEU A 423 27.84 9.20 -8.04
CA LEU A 423 27.43 8.24 -9.08
C LEU A 423 27.04 6.89 -8.50
N LEU A 424 27.78 6.40 -7.49
CA LEU A 424 27.42 5.17 -6.79
C LEU A 424 26.11 5.36 -6.01
N ILE A 425 25.92 6.54 -5.43
CA ILE A 425 24.71 6.97 -4.75
C ILE A 425 23.49 7.06 -5.70
N LEU A 426 23.67 7.54 -6.92
CA LEU A 426 22.60 7.65 -7.94
C LEU A 426 22.23 6.28 -8.53
N ILE A 427 23.22 5.42 -8.79
CA ILE A 427 23.01 4.03 -9.24
C ILE A 427 22.35 3.19 -8.12
N ASN A 428 22.70 3.47 -6.86
CA ASN A 428 22.12 2.83 -5.68
C ASN A 428 20.65 3.21 -5.44
N ASN A 429 20.12 4.28 -6.02
CA ASN A 429 18.70 4.64 -5.88
C ASN A 429 17.81 4.01 -6.97
N ILE A 430 18.35 3.12 -7.81
CA ILE A 430 17.53 2.25 -8.66
C ILE A 430 16.97 1.13 -7.78
N HIS A 431 15.85 1.42 -7.09
CA HIS A 431 15.26 0.53 -6.09
C HIS A 431 14.54 -0.72 -6.65
N SER A 432 14.45 -0.85 -7.96
CA SER A 432 14.11 -2.10 -8.66
C SER A 432 14.54 -1.93 -10.11
N MET A 433 15.22 -2.93 -10.66
CA MET A 433 15.38 -3.06 -12.11
C MET A 433 14.43 -4.18 -12.51
N GLU A 434 13.17 -3.83 -12.77
CA GLU A 434 12.24 -4.80 -13.33
C GLU A 434 12.65 -5.14 -14.75
N LEU A 435 12.33 -6.34 -15.21
CA LEU A 435 12.52 -6.76 -16.60
C LEU A 435 11.13 -7.20 -17.06
N LEU A 436 10.31 -6.23 -17.45
CA LEU A 436 9.00 -6.49 -18.06
C LEU A 436 9.24 -7.03 -19.47
N ASN A 437 8.74 -8.23 -19.74
CA ASN A 437 8.87 -8.89 -21.03
C ASN A 437 7.53 -8.77 -21.78
N GLU A 438 7.27 -7.59 -22.35
CA GLU A 438 6.19 -7.46 -23.34
C GLU A 438 6.77 -7.68 -24.73
N MET A 439 6.39 -8.79 -25.36
CA MET A 439 6.52 -9.05 -26.81
C MET A 439 7.84 -8.51 -27.42
N ASP A 440 8.97 -9.05 -26.96
CA ASP A 440 10.37 -8.76 -27.38
C ASP A 440 11.05 -7.46 -26.88
N THR A 441 10.52 -6.75 -25.87
CA THR A 441 11.25 -5.62 -25.24
C THR A 441 11.30 -5.68 -23.72
N LEU A 442 12.52 -5.75 -23.16
CA LEU A 442 12.83 -5.68 -21.73
C LEU A 442 12.74 -4.23 -21.23
N ARG A 443 11.85 -3.93 -20.27
CA ARG A 443 11.75 -2.60 -19.63
C ARG A 443 12.03 -2.64 -18.13
N ALA A 444 12.83 -1.69 -17.65
CA ALA A 444 13.12 -1.49 -16.23
C ALA A 444 12.38 -0.30 -15.63
N GLY A 445 11.72 -0.55 -14.50
CA GLY A 445 10.91 0.40 -13.75
C GLY A 445 11.11 0.30 -12.24
N LEU A 446 10.79 1.40 -11.55
CA LEU A 446 10.96 1.60 -10.09
C LEU A 446 9.66 1.36 -9.28
N SER A 447 8.63 0.82 -9.91
CA SER A 447 7.27 0.69 -9.37
C SER A 447 6.69 -0.69 -9.70
N VAL A 448 5.89 -1.24 -8.78
CA VAL A 448 5.14 -2.48 -9.02
C VAL A 448 4.25 -2.29 -10.26
N PRO A 449 4.29 -3.20 -11.26
CA PRO A 449 3.45 -3.11 -12.44
C PRO A 449 1.97 -3.09 -12.04
N GLU A 450 1.19 -2.17 -12.59
CA GLU A 450 -0.26 -2.15 -12.39
C GLU A 450 -0.97 -3.25 -13.20
N ASP A 451 -0.30 -3.82 -14.20
CA ASP A 451 -0.85 -4.86 -15.08
C ASP A 451 -0.61 -6.28 -14.55
N ASP A 452 -1.69 -6.99 -14.24
CA ASP A 452 -1.72 -8.37 -13.72
C ASP A 452 -1.30 -9.45 -14.76
N GLN A 453 -1.02 -9.08 -16.01
CA GLN A 453 -0.80 -10.02 -17.12
C GLN A 453 0.66 -10.33 -17.46
N ASN A 454 1.63 -9.61 -16.86
CA ASN A 454 3.03 -9.72 -17.24
C ASN A 454 3.88 -10.45 -16.18
N GLU A 455 4.79 -11.31 -16.64
CA GLU A 455 5.86 -11.86 -15.80
C GLU A 455 6.85 -10.73 -15.49
N PHE A 456 7.19 -10.54 -14.22
CA PHE A 456 8.22 -9.59 -13.82
C PHE A 456 9.23 -10.23 -12.88
N MET A 457 10.50 -9.82 -13.05
CA MET A 457 11.57 -10.15 -12.12
C MET A 457 11.83 -8.96 -11.21
N TYR A 458 11.94 -9.23 -9.90
CA TYR A 458 12.26 -8.24 -8.90
C TYR A 458 13.68 -8.45 -8.35
N PHE A 459 14.32 -7.35 -8.00
CA PHE A 459 15.59 -7.29 -7.29
C PHE A 459 15.43 -6.34 -6.11
N LEU A 460 15.46 -6.88 -4.90
CA LEU A 460 15.30 -6.19 -3.64
C LEU A 460 16.64 -6.20 -2.89
N ARG A 461 16.99 -5.09 -2.27
CA ARG A 461 18.18 -4.99 -1.44
C ARG A 461 17.93 -4.07 -0.26
N THR A 462 18.71 -4.24 0.80
CA THR A 462 18.74 -3.25 1.88
C THR A 462 19.21 -1.90 1.32
N PRO A 463 18.53 -0.80 1.64
CA PRO A 463 18.98 0.52 1.26
C PRO A 463 20.44 0.73 1.74
N TRP A 464 21.26 1.42 0.94
CA TRP A 464 22.64 1.83 1.31
C TRP A 464 23.71 0.72 1.33
N HIS A 465 23.36 -0.55 1.11
CA HIS A 465 24.35 -1.62 1.06
C HIS A 465 25.00 -1.72 -0.32
N VAL A 466 26.28 -1.37 -0.42
CA VAL A 466 27.06 -1.45 -1.66
C VAL A 466 27.27 -2.93 -2.01
N PHE A 467 26.77 -3.35 -3.17
CA PHE A 467 27.02 -4.69 -3.67
C PHE A 467 28.18 -4.70 -4.67
N THR A 468 29.01 -5.72 -4.58
CA THR A 468 30.03 -6.10 -5.54
C THR A 468 29.59 -7.39 -6.22
N VAL A 469 30.22 -7.75 -7.33
CA VAL A 469 29.97 -9.03 -8.01
C VAL A 469 30.13 -10.21 -7.04
N ASP A 470 31.05 -10.09 -6.08
CA ASP A 470 31.35 -11.13 -5.11
C ASP A 470 30.31 -11.27 -3.99
N ASN A 471 29.54 -10.22 -3.68
CA ASN A 471 28.55 -10.24 -2.59
C ASN A 471 27.09 -10.20 -3.07
N PHE A 472 26.85 -10.18 -4.39
CA PHE A 472 25.52 -10.00 -5.00
C PHE A 472 24.47 -10.96 -4.43
N HIS A 473 24.76 -12.26 -4.38
CA HIS A 473 23.82 -13.28 -3.90
C HIS A 473 23.54 -13.21 -2.38
N ALA A 474 24.41 -12.54 -1.60
CA ALA A 474 24.21 -12.36 -0.17
C ALA A 474 23.44 -11.07 0.16
N THR A 475 23.41 -10.11 -0.76
CA THR A 475 22.97 -8.73 -0.50
C THR A 475 21.73 -8.34 -1.30
N VAL A 476 21.49 -9.00 -2.43
CA VAL A 476 20.35 -8.77 -3.31
C VAL A 476 19.45 -10.00 -3.30
N ILE A 477 18.23 -9.81 -2.81
CA ILE A 477 17.14 -10.78 -2.89
C ILE A 477 16.50 -10.60 -4.26
N TYR A 478 16.43 -11.65 -5.06
CA TYR A 478 15.80 -11.58 -6.37
C TYR A 478 14.87 -12.75 -6.59
N GLY A 479 13.85 -12.55 -7.43
CA GLY A 479 12.89 -13.58 -7.77
C GLY A 479 12.04 -13.19 -8.98
N SER A 480 11.38 -14.17 -9.56
CA SER A 480 10.40 -13.96 -10.63
C SER A 480 9.00 -14.22 -10.11
N LEU A 481 8.06 -13.36 -10.48
CA LEU A 481 6.63 -13.54 -10.21
C LEU A 481 5.91 -13.68 -11.54
N ASN A 482 5.24 -14.83 -11.69
CA ASN A 482 4.37 -15.10 -12.82
C ASN A 482 2.93 -15.04 -12.30
N CYS A 483 2.09 -14.23 -12.94
CA CYS A 483 0.65 -14.10 -12.69
C CYS A 483 0.25 -13.24 -11.46
N ASN A 484 -1.06 -12.92 -11.39
CA ASN A 484 -1.76 -12.15 -10.35
C ASN A 484 -1.05 -12.20 -8.98
N THR A 485 -0.46 -11.06 -8.62
CA THR A 485 0.46 -10.92 -7.48
C THR A 485 -0.16 -11.41 -6.17
N MET A 486 -1.45 -11.14 -5.95
CA MET A 486 -2.15 -11.54 -4.73
C MET A 486 -2.29 -13.07 -4.61
N MET A 487 -2.56 -13.75 -5.72
CA MET A 487 -2.64 -15.21 -5.74
C MET A 487 -1.29 -15.86 -5.48
N CYS A 488 -0.20 -15.26 -5.97
CA CYS A 488 1.16 -15.69 -5.68
C CYS A 488 1.52 -15.51 -4.20
N VAL A 489 1.14 -14.38 -3.58
CA VAL A 489 1.30 -14.17 -2.14
C VAL A 489 0.56 -15.22 -1.34
N LEU A 490 -0.70 -15.52 -1.68
CA LEU A 490 -1.48 -16.56 -1.00
C LEU A 490 -0.80 -17.92 -1.13
N LYS A 491 -0.41 -18.34 -2.35
CA LYS A 491 0.25 -19.64 -2.57
C LYS A 491 1.58 -19.76 -1.83
N THR A 492 2.41 -18.71 -1.83
CA THR A 492 3.70 -18.72 -1.14
C THR A 492 3.49 -18.76 0.38
N MET A 493 2.54 -17.99 0.91
CA MET A 493 2.22 -18.00 2.33
C MET A 493 1.61 -19.34 2.77
N GLU A 494 0.67 -19.90 2.01
CA GLU A 494 0.02 -21.19 2.33
C GLU A 494 0.95 -22.39 2.17
N ASN A 495 1.81 -22.44 1.14
CA ASN A 495 2.58 -23.65 0.81
C ASN A 495 4.04 -23.63 1.28
N ILE A 496 4.61 -22.46 1.56
CA ILE A 496 6.03 -22.33 1.96
C ILE A 496 6.11 -21.84 3.42
N TYR A 497 5.62 -20.64 3.70
CA TYR A 497 5.84 -20.01 5.00
C TYR A 497 4.98 -20.60 6.12
N ALA A 498 3.68 -20.83 5.87
CA ALA A 498 2.79 -21.35 6.89
C ALA A 498 3.21 -22.75 7.39
N PRO A 499 3.58 -23.72 6.53
CA PRO A 499 4.08 -25.01 6.99
C PRO A 499 5.38 -24.90 7.80
N ILE A 500 6.31 -24.03 7.41
CA ILE A 500 7.57 -23.80 8.15
C ILE A 500 7.27 -23.26 9.55
N VAL A 501 6.39 -22.26 9.65
CA VAL A 501 6.02 -21.63 10.92
C VAL A 501 5.26 -22.61 11.81
N LEU A 502 4.22 -23.25 11.27
CA LEU A 502 3.33 -24.14 12.02
C LEU A 502 4.02 -25.42 12.52
N ASN A 503 5.05 -25.89 11.81
CA ASN A 503 5.83 -27.08 12.22
C ASN A 503 7.06 -26.76 13.08
N SER A 504 7.39 -25.48 13.31
CA SER A 504 8.58 -25.09 14.07
C SER A 504 8.38 -25.25 15.60
N SER A 505 9.38 -25.84 16.27
CA SER A 505 9.41 -25.99 17.73
C SER A 505 10.41 -25.05 18.43
N GLU A 506 11.07 -24.17 17.67
CA GLU A 506 12.15 -23.30 18.16
C GLU A 506 11.66 -22.14 19.05
N TRP A 507 10.39 -21.73 18.88
CA TRP A 507 9.84 -20.56 19.55
C TRP A 507 9.20 -20.88 20.91
N PRO A 508 9.36 -20.00 21.92
CA PRO A 508 8.62 -20.08 23.18
C PRO A 508 7.10 -20.12 22.95
N GLU A 509 6.37 -20.88 23.78
CA GLU A 509 4.93 -21.18 23.61
C GLU A 509 4.06 -19.92 23.43
N ILE A 510 4.36 -18.84 24.17
CA ILE A 510 3.62 -17.57 24.10
C ILE A 510 3.78 -16.90 22.74
N ILE A 511 5.02 -16.82 22.23
CA ILE A 511 5.33 -16.21 20.94
C ILE A 511 4.73 -17.05 19.81
N ARG A 512 4.89 -18.37 19.89
CA ARG A 512 4.35 -19.31 18.91
C ARG A 512 2.83 -19.20 18.79
N ASN A 513 2.11 -19.17 19.92
CA ASN A 513 0.64 -19.06 19.92
C ASN A 513 0.17 -17.72 19.34
N ASN A 514 0.87 -16.61 19.63
CA ASN A 514 0.55 -15.31 19.05
C ASN A 514 0.83 -15.28 17.54
N LEU A 515 1.96 -15.85 17.11
CA LEU A 515 2.33 -15.94 15.70
C LEU A 515 1.32 -16.77 14.90
N PHE A 516 0.92 -17.94 15.42
CA PHE A 516 -0.08 -18.80 14.76
C PHE A 516 -1.42 -18.09 14.64
N PHE A 517 -1.85 -17.40 15.70
CA PHE A 517 -3.07 -16.62 15.69
C PHE A 517 -3.06 -15.53 14.60
N ASN A 518 -1.98 -14.74 14.51
CA ASN A 518 -1.87 -13.68 13.51
C ASN A 518 -1.75 -14.24 12.09
N LEU A 519 -1.02 -15.34 11.90
CA LEU A 519 -0.87 -16.01 10.61
C LEU A 519 -2.22 -16.53 10.09
N HIS A 520 -3.02 -17.19 10.93
CA HIS A 520 -4.35 -17.65 10.53
C HIS A 520 -5.30 -16.49 10.21
N ASN A 521 -5.28 -15.39 10.99
CA ASN A 521 -6.08 -14.21 10.66
C ASN A 521 -5.67 -13.61 9.31
N PHE A 522 -4.36 -13.47 9.08
CA PHE A 522 -3.84 -12.96 7.82
C PHE A 522 -4.25 -13.83 6.62
N LEU A 523 -4.16 -15.16 6.73
CA LEU A 523 -4.55 -16.08 5.66
C LEU A 523 -6.09 -16.10 5.43
N MET A 524 -6.88 -15.98 6.49
CA MET A 524 -8.34 -15.84 6.39
C MET A 524 -8.74 -14.56 5.63
N ASP A 525 -8.11 -13.43 5.97
CA ASP A 525 -8.37 -12.15 5.32
C ASP A 525 -7.87 -12.20 3.86
N LEU A 526 -6.65 -12.67 3.62
CA LEU A 526 -6.08 -12.76 2.27
C LEU A 526 -6.91 -13.65 1.34
N THR A 527 -7.42 -14.78 1.84
CA THR A 527 -8.32 -15.67 1.08
C THR A 527 -9.61 -14.95 0.72
N GLU A 528 -10.22 -14.21 1.66
CA GLU A 528 -11.44 -13.45 1.36
C GLU A 528 -11.18 -12.36 0.31
N TRP A 529 -10.10 -11.59 0.45
CA TRP A 529 -9.75 -10.50 -0.46
C TRP A 529 -9.51 -10.96 -1.90
N ILE A 530 -9.04 -12.20 -2.11
CA ILE A 530 -8.78 -12.75 -3.45
C ILE A 530 -10.06 -13.30 -4.09
N TYR A 531 -10.84 -14.09 -3.34
CA TYR A 531 -11.97 -14.82 -3.93
C TYR A 531 -13.28 -14.01 -3.96
N LYS A 532 -13.47 -13.06 -3.02
CA LYS A 532 -14.69 -12.25 -2.95
C LYS A 532 -14.93 -11.37 -4.19
N PRO A 533 -13.92 -10.66 -4.75
CA PRO A 533 -14.09 -9.91 -6.00
C PRO A 533 -14.40 -10.80 -7.21
N LEU A 534 -13.97 -12.06 -7.19
CA LEU A 534 -14.28 -13.06 -8.22
C LEU A 534 -15.70 -13.64 -8.08
N GLY A 535 -16.46 -13.22 -7.07
CA GLY A 535 -17.80 -13.75 -6.77
C GLY A 535 -17.79 -15.15 -6.15
N LEU A 536 -16.64 -15.61 -5.67
CA LEU A 536 -16.45 -16.94 -5.10
C LEU A 536 -16.23 -16.86 -3.59
N THR A 537 -16.78 -17.82 -2.85
CA THR A 537 -16.53 -17.98 -1.42
C THR A 537 -15.63 -19.20 -1.21
N LYS A 538 -14.43 -18.99 -0.70
CA LYS A 538 -13.49 -20.07 -0.37
C LYS A 538 -13.18 -20.05 1.12
N LEU A 539 -13.37 -21.19 1.78
CA LEU A 539 -13.06 -21.36 3.19
C LEU A 539 -11.56 -21.61 3.37
N TYR A 540 -10.93 -20.82 4.23
CA TYR A 540 -9.54 -21.05 4.63
C TYR A 540 -9.46 -22.31 5.52
N VAL A 541 -8.61 -23.27 5.15
CA VAL A 541 -8.39 -24.51 5.91
C VAL A 541 -6.99 -24.47 6.54
N PRO A 542 -6.87 -24.51 7.87
CA PRO A 542 -5.58 -24.49 8.54
C PRO A 542 -4.83 -25.82 8.32
N GLN A 543 -3.52 -25.73 8.05
CA GLN A 543 -2.62 -26.88 7.87
C GLN A 543 -1.91 -27.30 9.17
N GLU A 544 -2.39 -26.84 10.34
CA GLU A 544 -1.81 -27.18 11.63
C GLU A 544 -2.05 -28.67 11.93
N ILE A 545 -1.02 -29.41 12.38
CA ILE A 545 -1.12 -30.85 12.68
C ILE A 545 -2.20 -31.06 13.77
N LEU A 546 -3.22 -31.83 13.42
CA LEU A 546 -4.31 -32.17 14.33
C LEU A 546 -3.80 -33.19 15.36
N PRO A 547 -4.08 -33.01 16.66
CA PRO A 547 -3.69 -34.00 17.66
C PRO A 547 -4.46 -35.31 17.40
N ASP A 548 -3.72 -36.42 17.40
CA ASP A 548 -4.25 -37.76 17.19
C ASP A 548 -5.03 -38.20 18.44
N VAL A 549 -6.31 -37.81 18.53
CA VAL A 549 -7.19 -38.23 19.63
C VAL A 549 -7.71 -39.64 19.31
N THR A 550 -6.88 -40.65 19.56
CA THR A 550 -7.35 -42.04 19.59
C THR A 550 -8.30 -42.24 20.76
N LEU A 551 -9.59 -42.42 20.49
CA LEU A 551 -10.58 -42.84 21.48
C LEU A 551 -10.29 -44.28 21.95
N PRO A 552 -10.45 -44.63 23.24
CA PRO A 552 -10.64 -46.02 23.64
C PRO A 552 -11.97 -46.54 23.08
N PRO A 553 -12.07 -47.84 22.74
CA PRO A 553 -13.26 -48.40 22.11
C PRO A 553 -14.49 -48.28 23.04
N LYS A 554 -15.61 -47.82 22.45
CA LYS A 554 -16.95 -47.87 23.06
C LYS A 554 -17.36 -49.32 23.28
N ASN A 555 -16.95 -49.93 24.38
CA ASN A 555 -17.56 -51.16 24.91
C ASN A 555 -17.16 -51.32 26.38
N GLU A 556 -17.87 -50.65 27.27
CA GLU A 556 -18.33 -51.23 28.53
C GLU A 556 -19.35 -50.26 29.14
N LYS A 557 -20.61 -50.71 29.19
CA LYS A 557 -21.64 -50.07 30.01
C LYS A 557 -21.18 -50.18 31.46
N SER A 558 -20.80 -49.06 32.06
CA SER A 558 -20.86 -48.92 33.51
C SER A 558 -21.51 -47.59 33.81
N ASP A 559 -22.62 -47.68 34.55
CA ASP A 559 -23.29 -46.58 35.21
C ASP A 559 -22.24 -45.70 35.89
N LEU A 560 -22.29 -44.37 35.68
CA LEU A 560 -21.80 -43.34 36.62
C LEU A 560 -22.17 -41.93 36.12
N SER A 561 -22.38 -41.06 37.10
CA SER A 561 -23.19 -39.84 37.14
C SER A 561 -22.74 -38.62 36.33
N GLU A 562 -23.66 -37.65 36.19
CA GLU A 562 -23.58 -36.26 35.65
C GLU A 562 -22.44 -35.34 36.18
N LYS A 563 -21.28 -35.86 36.57
CA LYS A 563 -20.13 -35.06 37.04
C LYS A 563 -18.91 -35.07 36.10
N ASP A 564 -18.95 -35.84 35.01
CA ASP A 564 -17.77 -35.99 34.13
C ASP A 564 -17.68 -35.01 32.96
N GLY A 565 -18.71 -34.20 32.69
CA GLY A 565 -18.57 -33.02 31.82
C GLY A 565 -17.58 -31.97 32.36
N GLN A 566 -17.26 -32.05 33.65
CA GLN A 566 -16.32 -31.16 34.34
C GLN A 566 -14.98 -31.83 34.67
N TYR A 567 -14.83 -33.12 34.39
CA TYR A 567 -13.59 -33.87 34.61
C TYR A 567 -12.67 -33.86 33.37
N ILE A 568 -13.25 -33.82 32.16
CA ILE A 568 -12.48 -33.75 30.90
C ILE A 568 -11.93 -32.34 30.63
N SER A 569 -12.63 -31.29 31.08
CA SER A 569 -12.18 -29.89 30.91
C SER A 569 -10.92 -29.53 31.73
N ASN A 570 -10.59 -30.32 32.76
CA ASN A 570 -9.48 -30.05 33.67
C ASN A 570 -8.17 -30.77 33.31
N LYS A 571 -8.07 -31.43 32.15
CA LYS A 571 -6.84 -32.13 31.73
C LYS A 571 -6.41 -31.92 30.28
N LEU A 572 -6.83 -30.83 29.64
CA LEU A 572 -6.21 -30.35 28.40
C LEU A 572 -4.96 -29.52 28.75
N ARG A 573 -3.82 -29.82 28.11
CA ARG A 573 -2.60 -29.01 28.25
C ARG A 573 -2.90 -27.58 27.76
N LYS A 574 -2.22 -26.57 28.32
CA LYS A 574 -2.38 -25.15 27.90
C LYS A 574 -2.23 -24.97 26.38
N SER A 575 -1.36 -25.76 25.74
CA SER A 575 -1.15 -25.78 24.29
C SER A 575 -2.35 -26.30 23.51
N GLU A 576 -3.03 -27.33 24.00
CA GLU A 576 -4.20 -27.95 23.35
C GLU A 576 -5.41 -27.00 23.45
N LYS A 577 -5.56 -26.28 24.56
CA LYS A 577 -6.60 -25.25 24.73
C LYS A 577 -6.42 -24.07 23.76
N ALA A 578 -5.18 -23.58 23.60
CA ALA A 578 -4.89 -22.49 22.67
C ALA A 578 -5.16 -22.87 21.20
N GLN A 579 -4.95 -24.14 20.83
CA GLN A 579 -5.26 -24.66 19.50
C GLN A 579 -6.78 -24.73 19.26
N ILE A 580 -7.52 -25.25 20.23
CA ILE A 580 -9.00 -25.30 20.18
C ILE A 580 -9.58 -23.88 20.02
N ASP A 581 -9.09 -22.91 20.80
CA ASP A 581 -9.56 -21.51 20.72
C ASP A 581 -9.33 -20.88 19.33
N ARG A 582 -8.24 -21.25 18.64
CA ARG A 582 -7.95 -20.81 17.26
C ARG A 582 -8.90 -21.44 16.24
N PHE A 583 -9.10 -22.76 16.30
CA PHE A 583 -10.04 -23.45 15.41
C PHE A 583 -11.48 -22.97 15.61
N GLU A 584 -11.89 -22.71 16.86
CA GLU A 584 -13.18 -22.11 17.18
C GLU A 584 -13.40 -20.75 16.50
N ARG A 585 -12.35 -19.94 16.39
CA ARG A 585 -12.40 -18.65 15.68
C ARG A 585 -12.49 -18.85 14.17
N ILE A 586 -11.74 -19.80 13.62
CA ILE A 586 -11.78 -20.14 12.18
C ILE A 586 -13.18 -20.62 11.78
N VAL A 587 -13.80 -21.51 12.58
CA VAL A 587 -15.17 -21.98 12.32
C VAL A 587 -16.19 -20.85 12.41
N ARG A 588 -16.07 -19.94 13.40
CA ARG A 588 -16.92 -18.74 13.46
C ARG A 588 -16.78 -17.85 12.23
N TYR A 589 -15.59 -17.78 11.64
CA TYR A 589 -15.35 -17.06 10.41
C TYR A 589 -15.99 -17.78 9.21
N TRP A 590 -15.89 -19.11 9.11
CA TRP A 590 -16.62 -19.89 8.09
C TRP A 590 -18.14 -19.66 8.16
N ILE A 591 -18.72 -19.67 9.37
CA ILE A 591 -20.14 -19.37 9.60
C ILE A 591 -20.52 -18.01 9.02
N LYS A 592 -19.68 -16.99 9.26
CA LYS A 592 -19.90 -15.63 8.72
C LYS A 592 -19.89 -15.65 7.19
N GLN A 593 -18.88 -16.26 6.57
CA GLN A 593 -18.74 -16.32 5.11
C GLN A 593 -19.90 -17.06 4.44
N ILE A 594 -20.32 -18.21 5.00
CA ILE A 594 -21.46 -18.98 4.48
C ILE A 594 -22.76 -18.17 4.58
N ARG A 595 -22.98 -17.46 5.69
CA ARG A 595 -24.16 -16.58 5.84
C ARG A 595 -24.17 -15.47 4.80
N GLU A 596 -23.04 -14.79 4.58
CA GLU A 596 -22.93 -13.73 3.56
C GLU A 596 -23.25 -14.27 2.16
N ALA A 597 -22.69 -15.44 1.81
CA ALA A 597 -22.95 -16.09 0.53
C ALA A 597 -24.44 -16.43 0.33
N LEU A 598 -25.14 -16.84 1.39
CA LEU A 598 -26.59 -17.14 1.35
C LEU A 598 -27.45 -15.87 1.30
N THR A 599 -27.02 -14.75 1.89
CA THR A 599 -27.80 -13.49 1.91
C THR A 599 -27.72 -12.68 0.60
N ASN A 600 -26.58 -12.73 -0.10
CA ASN A 600 -26.34 -11.96 -1.33
C ASN A 600 -27.20 -12.41 -2.54
N ILE A 601 -28.01 -13.47 -2.37
CA ILE A 601 -28.91 -14.03 -3.38
C ILE A 601 -30.19 -13.17 -3.58
N THR A 602 -30.42 -12.16 -2.75
CA THR A 602 -31.68 -11.39 -2.74
C THR A 602 -31.66 -10.06 -3.50
N SER A 603 -30.52 -9.66 -4.10
CA SER A 603 -30.46 -8.42 -4.87
C SER A 603 -31.03 -8.64 -6.28
N LEU A 604 -32.30 -8.27 -6.47
CA LEU A 604 -33.00 -8.29 -7.76
C LEU A 604 -32.18 -7.53 -8.82
N THR A 605 -31.50 -8.25 -9.70
CA THR A 605 -30.87 -7.66 -10.89
C THR A 605 -31.97 -7.21 -11.84
N ARG A 606 -32.12 -5.89 -12.00
CA ARG A 606 -32.96 -5.30 -13.06
C ARG A 606 -32.23 -5.49 -14.39
N GLY A 607 -32.46 -6.60 -15.06
CA GLY A 607 -31.80 -6.96 -16.32
C GLY A 607 -32.70 -7.79 -17.25
N VAL A 608 -32.14 -8.15 -18.41
CA VAL A 608 -32.73 -9.06 -19.40
C VAL A 608 -32.71 -10.49 -18.83
N ILE A 609 -33.53 -11.42 -19.36
CA ILE A 609 -33.56 -12.83 -18.94
C ILE A 609 -32.15 -13.47 -18.91
N PHE A 610 -31.26 -13.04 -19.82
CA PHE A 610 -29.87 -13.52 -19.86
C PHE A 610 -29.04 -13.09 -18.64
N ASP A 611 -29.28 -11.88 -18.12
CA ASP A 611 -28.60 -11.39 -16.91
C ASP A 611 -29.05 -12.19 -15.67
N GLU A 612 -30.33 -12.57 -15.64
CA GLU A 612 -30.89 -13.41 -14.57
C GLU A 612 -30.37 -14.85 -14.65
N LEU A 613 -30.26 -15.41 -15.85
CA LEU A 613 -29.61 -16.71 -16.07
C LEU A 613 -28.15 -16.69 -15.62
N GLN A 614 -27.38 -15.68 -16.02
CA GLN A 614 -25.97 -15.52 -15.61
C GLN A 614 -25.84 -15.37 -14.09
N HIS A 615 -26.75 -14.61 -13.46
CA HIS A 615 -26.80 -14.43 -12.02
C HIS A 615 -27.06 -15.76 -11.28
N TRP A 616 -28.10 -16.51 -11.65
CA TRP A 616 -28.40 -17.81 -11.04
C TRP A 616 -27.32 -18.85 -11.31
N THR A 617 -26.68 -18.82 -12.48
CA THR A 617 -25.56 -19.71 -12.82
C THR A 617 -24.34 -19.44 -11.94
N ALA A 618 -24.02 -18.16 -11.70
CA ALA A 618 -22.93 -17.78 -10.81
C ALA A 618 -23.22 -18.18 -9.34
N ILE A 619 -24.45 -17.99 -8.87
CA ILE A 619 -24.87 -18.42 -7.51
C ILE A 619 -24.76 -19.94 -7.38
N TYR A 620 -25.30 -20.69 -8.35
CA TYR A 620 -25.26 -22.15 -8.34
C TYR A 620 -23.82 -22.65 -8.31
N PHE A 621 -22.93 -22.07 -9.13
CA PHE A 621 -21.51 -22.45 -9.16
C PHE A 621 -20.83 -22.19 -7.81
N ASN A 622 -21.02 -21.00 -7.22
CA ASN A 622 -20.43 -20.65 -5.92
C ASN A 622 -20.93 -21.57 -4.79
N LEU A 623 -22.24 -21.83 -4.72
CA LEU A 623 -22.82 -22.74 -3.72
C LEU A 623 -22.34 -24.18 -3.91
N CYS A 624 -22.17 -24.64 -5.15
CA CYS A 624 -21.64 -25.97 -5.45
C CYS A 624 -20.18 -26.10 -5.00
N CYS A 625 -19.34 -25.10 -5.29
CA CYS A 625 -17.96 -25.06 -4.82
C CYS A 625 -17.87 -25.08 -3.29
N LEU A 626 -18.72 -24.30 -2.60
CA LEU A 626 -18.81 -24.32 -1.14
C LEU A 626 -19.25 -25.69 -0.61
N HIS A 627 -20.28 -26.29 -1.21
CA HIS A 627 -20.76 -27.61 -0.81
C HIS A 627 -19.65 -28.66 -0.89
N ASN A 628 -18.89 -28.67 -1.99
CA ASN A 628 -17.77 -29.60 -2.17
C ASN A 628 -16.63 -29.34 -1.17
N GLN A 629 -16.35 -28.08 -0.82
CA GLN A 629 -15.37 -27.75 0.22
C GLN A 629 -15.79 -28.29 1.58
N LEU A 630 -17.06 -28.18 1.95
CA LEU A 630 -17.57 -28.68 3.23
C LEU A 630 -17.43 -30.20 3.38
N LEU A 631 -17.39 -30.95 2.27
CA LEU A 631 -17.19 -32.40 2.26
C LEU A 631 -15.72 -32.83 2.40
N SER A 632 -14.77 -31.90 2.42
CA SER A 632 -13.34 -32.20 2.58
C SER A 632 -13.03 -32.86 3.94
N GLU A 633 -12.14 -33.85 3.95
CA GLU A 633 -11.73 -34.59 5.16
C GLU A 633 -11.13 -33.66 6.21
N GLU A 634 -10.43 -32.61 5.78
CA GLU A 634 -9.78 -31.63 6.64
C GLU A 634 -10.81 -30.81 7.44
N ILE A 635 -11.85 -30.28 6.79
CA ILE A 635 -12.93 -29.56 7.49
C ILE A 635 -13.68 -30.51 8.43
N GLN A 636 -13.98 -31.72 7.98
CA GLN A 636 -14.66 -32.73 8.80
C GLN A 636 -13.82 -33.16 10.01
N SER A 637 -12.49 -33.22 9.89
CA SER A 637 -11.59 -33.51 11.00
C SER A 637 -11.60 -32.41 12.07
N ILE A 638 -11.63 -31.13 11.67
CA ILE A 638 -11.70 -29.99 12.58
C ILE A 638 -13.06 -29.95 13.31
N LEU A 639 -14.15 -30.22 12.58
CA LEU A 639 -15.49 -30.30 13.18
C LEU A 639 -15.58 -31.43 14.21
N ARG A 640 -15.07 -32.64 13.89
CA ARG A 640 -15.01 -33.77 14.84
C ARG A 640 -14.25 -33.41 16.13
N LEU A 641 -13.13 -32.67 16.02
CA LEU A 641 -12.41 -32.20 17.21
C LEU A 641 -13.22 -31.22 18.05
N LEU A 642 -13.94 -30.29 17.43
CA LEU A 642 -14.77 -29.31 18.14
C LEU A 642 -16.06 -29.91 18.70
N GLU A 643 -16.62 -30.94 18.06
CA GLU A 643 -17.73 -31.75 18.58
C GLU A 643 -17.35 -32.44 19.89
N ASN A 644 -16.14 -32.99 19.96
CA ASN A 644 -15.62 -33.63 21.18
C ASN A 644 -15.49 -32.65 22.36
N VAL A 645 -15.41 -31.35 22.09
CA VAL A 645 -15.33 -30.28 23.10
C VAL A 645 -16.71 -29.64 23.38
N HIS A 646 -17.78 -30.12 22.73
CA HIS A 646 -19.13 -29.55 22.80
C HIS A 646 -19.18 -28.06 22.43
N SER A 647 -18.50 -27.67 21.35
CA SER A 647 -18.53 -26.28 20.88
C SER A 647 -19.90 -25.90 20.28
N PRO A 648 -20.49 -24.75 20.68
CA PRO A 648 -21.75 -24.25 20.12
C PRO A 648 -21.65 -23.80 18.66
N SER A 649 -20.41 -23.56 18.18
CA SER A 649 -20.18 -23.18 16.79
C SER A 649 -20.45 -24.33 15.84
N VAL A 650 -20.31 -25.59 16.27
CA VAL A 650 -20.58 -26.75 15.41
C VAL A 650 -22.07 -26.89 15.12
N ASP A 651 -22.94 -26.77 16.11
CA ASP A 651 -24.41 -26.86 15.91
C ASP A 651 -24.90 -25.78 14.93
N SER A 652 -24.36 -24.57 15.09
CA SER A 652 -24.65 -23.45 14.19
C SER A 652 -24.17 -23.72 12.75
N PHE A 653 -23.03 -24.39 12.61
CA PHE A 653 -22.44 -24.74 11.33
C PHE A 653 -23.24 -25.86 10.64
N GLN A 654 -23.65 -26.90 11.36
CA GLN A 654 -24.48 -27.99 10.83
C GLN A 654 -25.84 -27.47 10.30
N LEU A 655 -26.48 -26.55 11.04
CA LEU A 655 -27.73 -25.91 10.59
C LEU A 655 -27.53 -25.12 9.28
N LEU A 656 -26.42 -24.41 9.14
CA LEU A 656 -26.09 -23.67 7.92
C LEU A 656 -25.82 -24.59 6.73
N THR A 657 -25.21 -25.74 6.95
CA THR A 657 -24.97 -26.73 5.89
C THR A 657 -26.29 -27.26 5.31
N LEU A 658 -27.31 -27.47 6.16
CA LEU A 658 -28.65 -27.86 5.70
C LEU A 658 -29.28 -26.75 4.84
N GLN A 659 -29.22 -25.50 5.30
CA GLN A 659 -29.73 -24.35 4.54
C GLN A 659 -29.00 -24.18 3.21
N LEU A 660 -27.69 -24.41 3.17
CA LEU A 660 -26.90 -24.35 1.95
C LEU A 660 -27.34 -25.41 0.93
N HIS A 661 -27.67 -26.62 1.39
CA HIS A 661 -28.16 -27.68 0.52
C HIS A 661 -29.51 -27.34 -0.12
N GLU A 662 -30.49 -26.87 0.67
CA GLU A 662 -31.79 -26.44 0.14
C GLU A 662 -31.65 -25.32 -0.92
N ARG A 663 -30.73 -24.38 -0.68
CA ARG A 663 -30.47 -23.28 -1.62
C ARG A 663 -29.75 -23.70 -2.88
N LEU A 664 -28.88 -24.70 -2.78
CA LEU A 664 -28.21 -25.28 -3.95
C LEU A 664 -29.22 -25.97 -4.87
N GLU A 665 -30.15 -26.74 -4.31
CA GLU A 665 -31.23 -27.38 -5.08
C GLU A 665 -32.10 -26.33 -5.77
N GLN A 666 -32.52 -25.29 -5.03
CA GLN A 666 -33.31 -24.19 -5.57
C GLN A 666 -32.59 -23.48 -6.73
N ALA A 667 -31.32 -23.12 -6.54
CA ALA A 667 -30.53 -22.45 -7.58
C ALA A 667 -30.36 -23.35 -8.82
N GLY A 668 -30.14 -24.65 -8.61
CA GLY A 668 -30.06 -25.64 -9.69
C GLY A 668 -31.35 -25.72 -10.50
N SER A 669 -32.50 -25.81 -9.82
CA SER A 669 -33.82 -25.79 -10.49
C SER A 669 -34.08 -24.48 -11.24
N ASN A 670 -33.70 -23.34 -10.67
CA ASN A 670 -33.87 -22.05 -11.35
C ASN A 670 -33.03 -21.96 -12.64
N VAL A 671 -31.77 -22.43 -12.61
CA VAL A 671 -30.91 -22.47 -13.80
C VAL A 671 -31.49 -23.39 -14.87
N THR A 672 -32.02 -24.56 -14.51
CA THR A 672 -32.62 -25.47 -15.50
C THR A 672 -33.86 -24.87 -16.15
N TYR A 673 -34.76 -24.24 -15.38
CA TYR A 673 -35.95 -23.60 -15.93
C TYR A 673 -35.63 -22.36 -16.77
N LEU A 674 -34.67 -21.53 -16.35
CA LEU A 674 -34.27 -20.33 -17.11
C LEU A 674 -33.54 -20.68 -18.42
N ASN A 675 -32.79 -21.79 -18.47
CA ASN A 675 -32.18 -22.26 -19.71
C ASN A 675 -33.22 -22.60 -20.79
N ILE A 676 -34.34 -23.23 -20.40
CA ILE A 676 -35.45 -23.53 -21.32
C ILE A 676 -36.02 -22.23 -21.93
N LEU A 677 -36.15 -21.19 -21.12
CA LEU A 677 -36.63 -19.88 -21.58
C LEU A 677 -35.59 -19.17 -22.45
N SER A 678 -34.30 -19.29 -22.15
CA SER A 678 -33.20 -18.73 -22.94
C SER A 678 -33.17 -19.30 -24.35
N ASP A 679 -33.36 -20.61 -24.50
CA ASP A 679 -33.40 -21.26 -25.81
C ASP A 679 -34.54 -20.71 -26.66
N ALA A 680 -35.75 -20.58 -26.09
CA ALA A 680 -36.90 -19.99 -26.78
C ALA A 680 -36.73 -18.48 -27.05
N CYS A 681 -36.01 -17.75 -26.19
CA CYS A 681 -35.78 -16.31 -26.37
C CYS A 681 -34.71 -15.99 -27.42
N ASN A 682 -33.77 -16.89 -27.69
CA ASN A 682 -32.76 -16.70 -28.74
C ASN A 682 -33.36 -16.69 -30.15
N ASP A 683 -34.51 -17.35 -30.33
CA ASP A 683 -35.25 -17.40 -31.59
C ASP A 683 -36.05 -16.11 -31.88
N LEU A 684 -36.26 -15.25 -30.88
CA LEU A 684 -37.05 -14.00 -30.97
C LEU A 684 -36.33 -12.81 -31.65
N LYS A 685 -35.20 -13.03 -32.33
CA LYS A 685 -34.38 -11.94 -32.92
C LYS A 685 -35.02 -11.21 -34.12
N CYS A 686 -36.11 -11.73 -34.70
CA CYS A 686 -36.74 -11.14 -35.88
C CYS A 686 -38.16 -10.60 -35.56
N PRO A 687 -38.45 -9.28 -35.77
CA PRO A 687 -39.75 -8.67 -35.43
C PRO A 687 -40.97 -9.20 -36.22
N ILE A 688 -40.74 -10.03 -37.25
CA ILE A 688 -41.77 -10.43 -38.22
C ILE A 688 -42.37 -11.80 -37.87
N GLU A 689 -41.76 -12.57 -36.97
CA GLU A 689 -42.15 -13.97 -36.64
C GLU A 689 -42.45 -14.15 -35.13
N ILE A 690 -43.08 -13.16 -34.49
CA ILE A 690 -43.30 -13.18 -33.03
C ILE A 690 -44.41 -14.18 -32.60
N GLU A 691 -45.35 -14.54 -33.49
CA GLU A 691 -46.50 -15.37 -33.11
C GLU A 691 -46.14 -16.83 -32.77
N GLU A 692 -45.27 -17.49 -33.53
CA GLU A 692 -44.92 -18.90 -33.30
C GLU A 692 -44.15 -19.14 -31.98
N PRO A 693 -43.07 -18.38 -31.66
CA PRO A 693 -42.31 -18.55 -30.42
C PRO A 693 -43.14 -18.22 -29.18
N VAL A 694 -43.97 -17.17 -29.25
CA VAL A 694 -44.87 -16.80 -28.15
C VAL A 694 -45.89 -17.91 -27.90
N THR A 695 -46.44 -18.53 -28.95
CA THR A 695 -47.39 -19.64 -28.79
C THR A 695 -46.75 -20.88 -28.16
N SER A 696 -45.49 -21.20 -28.53
CA SER A 696 -44.72 -22.30 -27.92
C SER A 696 -44.49 -22.09 -26.41
N ILE A 697 -44.17 -20.85 -26.01
CA ILE A 697 -43.98 -20.46 -24.60
C ILE A 697 -45.31 -20.55 -23.83
N THR A 698 -46.41 -20.06 -24.40
CA THR A 698 -47.74 -20.09 -23.74
C THR A 698 -48.23 -21.52 -23.49
N VAL A 699 -48.00 -22.45 -24.42
CA VAL A 699 -48.35 -23.87 -24.25
C VAL A 699 -47.58 -24.53 -23.10
N HIS A 700 -46.31 -24.16 -22.90
CA HIS A 700 -45.53 -24.64 -21.75
C HIS A 700 -46.05 -24.07 -20.43
N ILE A 701 -46.46 -22.80 -20.40
CA ILE A 701 -46.93 -22.12 -19.17
C ILE A 701 -48.33 -22.60 -18.75
N GLU A 702 -49.25 -22.83 -19.69
CA GLU A 702 -50.63 -23.25 -19.40
C GLU A 702 -50.75 -24.65 -18.76
N SER A 703 -49.67 -25.41 -18.74
CA SER A 703 -49.60 -26.72 -18.07
C SER A 703 -49.46 -26.63 -16.54
N ASN A 704 -49.11 -25.46 -15.98
CA ASN A 704 -48.97 -25.23 -14.53
C ASN A 704 -49.91 -24.10 -14.04
N ARG A 705 -51.13 -24.46 -13.63
CA ARG A 705 -52.28 -23.55 -13.43
C ARG A 705 -52.36 -22.77 -12.09
N ASP A 706 -51.28 -22.61 -11.33
CA ASP A 706 -51.33 -21.99 -9.99
C ASP A 706 -50.44 -20.75 -9.82
N TRP A 707 -50.36 -19.88 -10.83
CA TRP A 707 -49.61 -18.61 -10.71
C TRP A 707 -50.56 -17.45 -10.37
N GLN A 708 -50.56 -17.00 -9.12
CA GLN A 708 -51.19 -15.74 -8.73
C GLN A 708 -50.28 -14.56 -9.08
N MET A 709 -50.38 -14.07 -10.32
CA MET A 709 -49.62 -12.93 -10.80
C MET A 709 -50.36 -11.61 -10.50
N ASN A 710 -49.63 -10.61 -9.98
CA ASN A 710 -50.16 -9.26 -9.83
C ASN A 710 -50.03 -8.51 -11.16
N GLU A 711 -51.08 -8.53 -11.97
CA GLU A 711 -51.14 -7.89 -13.30
C GLU A 711 -50.67 -6.44 -13.29
N GLN A 712 -50.94 -5.70 -12.20
CA GLN A 712 -50.55 -4.29 -12.08
C GLN A 712 -49.04 -4.10 -12.02
N PHE A 713 -48.27 -5.06 -11.50
CA PHE A 713 -46.81 -4.93 -11.43
C PHE A 713 -46.16 -5.26 -12.78
N VAL A 714 -46.74 -6.22 -13.51
CA VAL A 714 -46.22 -6.73 -14.78
C VAL A 714 -46.47 -5.71 -15.91
N PHE A 715 -47.71 -5.22 -16.04
CA PHE A 715 -48.08 -4.39 -17.20
C PHE A 715 -47.78 -2.90 -17.04
N LYS A 716 -47.51 -2.41 -15.82
CA LYS A 716 -47.27 -0.98 -15.58
C LYS A 716 -46.24 -0.35 -16.52
N ARG A 717 -45.16 -1.06 -16.85
CA ARG A 717 -44.14 -0.56 -17.81
C ARG A 717 -44.67 -0.51 -19.24
N ILE A 718 -45.37 -1.55 -19.67
CA ILE A 718 -45.95 -1.64 -21.02
C ILE A 718 -47.06 -0.58 -21.19
N ASP A 719 -47.92 -0.41 -20.19
CA ASP A 719 -48.97 0.61 -20.18
C ASP A 719 -48.39 2.01 -20.24
N THR A 720 -47.33 2.27 -19.47
CA THR A 720 -46.65 3.56 -19.49
C THR A 720 -45.99 3.83 -20.85
N PHE A 721 -45.32 2.83 -21.46
CA PHE A 721 -44.75 2.95 -22.80
C PHE A 721 -45.82 3.21 -23.86
N THR A 722 -46.92 2.47 -23.81
CA THR A 722 -48.07 2.65 -24.71
C THR A 722 -48.62 4.07 -24.61
N GLN A 723 -48.74 4.60 -23.38
CA GLN A 723 -49.15 5.99 -23.15
C GLN A 723 -48.18 7.00 -23.77
N ARG A 724 -46.86 6.77 -23.70
CA ARG A 724 -45.87 7.64 -24.36
C ARG A 724 -46.06 7.70 -25.88
N CYS A 725 -46.34 6.55 -26.51
CA CYS A 725 -46.61 6.48 -27.94
C CYS A 725 -47.86 7.30 -28.31
N TYR A 726 -48.92 7.21 -27.50
CA TYR A 726 -50.12 8.05 -27.68
C TYR A 726 -49.82 9.54 -27.52
N ASP A 727 -48.97 9.93 -26.57
CA ASP A 727 -48.55 11.34 -26.40
C ASP A 727 -47.81 11.85 -27.67
N VAL A 728 -46.96 11.04 -28.28
CA VAL A 728 -46.26 11.39 -29.55
C VAL A 728 -47.25 11.55 -30.71
N ILE A 729 -48.22 10.64 -30.82
CA ILE A 729 -49.29 10.74 -31.82
C ILE A 729 -50.09 12.04 -31.61
N GLU A 730 -50.37 12.42 -30.37
CA GLU A 730 -51.07 13.66 -30.04
C GLU A 730 -50.29 14.91 -30.47
N ILE A 731 -48.97 14.95 -30.23
CA ILE A 731 -48.08 16.04 -30.68
C ILE A 731 -48.10 16.14 -32.20
N TYR A 732 -48.01 15.00 -32.90
CA TYR A 732 -48.06 14.96 -34.36
C TYR A 732 -49.41 15.47 -34.91
N ASN A 733 -50.52 15.08 -34.29
CA ASN A 733 -51.83 15.61 -34.65
C ASN A 733 -51.96 17.12 -34.43
N ALA A 734 -51.34 17.66 -33.37
CA ALA A 734 -51.28 19.12 -33.16
C ALA A 734 -50.44 19.81 -34.26
N LEU A 735 -49.31 19.21 -34.67
CA LEU A 735 -48.47 19.73 -35.75
C LEU A 735 -49.23 19.84 -37.08
N ILE A 736 -50.09 18.88 -37.41
CA ILE A 736 -50.91 18.91 -38.63
C ILE A 736 -51.87 20.12 -38.64
N VAL A 737 -52.40 20.51 -37.48
CA VAL A 737 -53.44 21.55 -37.36
C VAL A 737 -52.84 22.95 -37.28
N PHE A 738 -51.79 23.13 -36.48
CA PHE A 738 -51.18 24.43 -36.20
C PHE A 738 -49.92 24.70 -37.04
N GLY A 739 -49.25 23.66 -37.55
CA GLY A 739 -48.08 23.78 -38.43
C GLY A 739 -48.50 23.99 -39.89
N ARG A 740 -48.01 25.05 -40.53
CA ARG A 740 -48.37 25.40 -41.91
C ARG A 740 -47.55 24.58 -42.91
N CYS A 741 -48.04 23.41 -43.33
CA CYS A 741 -47.37 22.60 -44.36
C CYS A 741 -47.78 22.91 -45.81
N ASN A 742 -48.77 23.78 -46.07
CA ASN A 742 -49.13 24.18 -47.44
C ASN A 742 -49.63 25.63 -47.52
N LYS A 743 -49.25 26.32 -48.61
CA LYS A 743 -49.72 27.67 -48.99
C LYS A 743 -51.22 27.64 -49.31
N VAL A 744 -52.07 27.77 -48.29
CA VAL A 744 -53.51 28.06 -48.49
C VAL A 744 -53.70 29.58 -48.44
N GLY A 745 -54.58 30.07 -49.33
CA GLY A 745 -54.76 31.48 -49.70
C GLY A 745 -55.09 32.40 -48.54
N MET A 746 -54.65 33.66 -48.68
CA MET A 746 -54.92 34.75 -47.73
C MET A 746 -56.41 34.85 -47.45
N ILE A 747 -56.76 35.12 -46.19
CA ILE A 747 -58.14 35.46 -45.82
C ILE A 747 -58.52 36.72 -46.61
N GLY A 748 -59.52 36.62 -47.49
CA GLY A 748 -60.01 37.74 -48.30
C GLY A 748 -60.77 38.77 -47.46
N GLY A 749 -60.80 40.04 -47.91
CA GLY A 749 -61.52 41.15 -47.26
C GLY A 749 -60.64 42.36 -46.94
N THR A 750 -61.25 43.45 -46.48
CA THR A 750 -60.58 44.74 -46.21
C THR A 750 -59.57 44.68 -45.05
N LYS A 751 -59.67 43.68 -44.16
CA LYS A 751 -58.74 43.41 -43.05
C LYS A 751 -58.04 42.05 -43.13
N GLY A 752 -58.02 41.43 -44.30
CA GLY A 752 -57.40 40.10 -44.51
C GLY A 752 -55.94 40.02 -44.04
N THR A 753 -55.19 41.12 -44.16
CA THR A 753 -53.79 41.22 -43.69
C THR A 753 -53.67 41.16 -42.16
N GLU A 754 -54.61 41.76 -41.42
CA GLU A 754 -54.61 41.73 -39.95
C GLU A 754 -54.93 40.33 -39.42
N HIS A 755 -55.87 39.62 -40.07
CA HIS A 755 -56.20 38.24 -39.73
C HIS A 755 -55.04 37.27 -40.04
N GLU A 756 -54.33 37.50 -41.14
CA GLU A 756 -53.15 36.70 -41.49
C GLU A 756 -51.98 36.93 -40.51
N GLU A 757 -51.77 38.16 -40.04
CA GLU A 757 -50.80 38.45 -38.97
C GLU A 757 -51.19 37.77 -37.65
N TYR A 758 -52.48 37.73 -37.32
CA TYR A 758 -52.98 37.02 -36.15
C TYR A 758 -52.77 35.50 -36.25
N CYS A 759 -53.02 34.91 -37.43
CA CYS A 759 -52.67 33.51 -37.73
C CYS A 759 -51.16 33.26 -37.57
N ARG A 760 -50.31 34.14 -38.10
CA ARG A 760 -48.84 34.03 -37.98
C ARG A 760 -48.37 34.09 -36.53
N ARG A 761 -49.03 34.90 -35.70
CA ARG A 761 -48.75 34.96 -34.26
C ARG A 761 -49.08 33.64 -33.56
N ILE A 762 -50.22 33.02 -33.89
CA ILE A 762 -50.61 31.70 -33.35
C ILE A 762 -49.58 30.63 -33.79
N GLU A 763 -49.15 30.66 -35.06
CA GLU A 763 -48.15 29.73 -35.59
C GLU A 763 -46.79 29.88 -34.88
N ASN A 764 -46.31 31.11 -34.67
CA ASN A 764 -45.06 31.35 -33.96
C ASN A 764 -45.12 30.82 -32.51
N LEU A 765 -46.21 31.11 -31.80
CA LEU A 765 -46.42 30.59 -30.44
C LEU A 765 -46.46 29.04 -30.41
N PHE A 766 -47.05 28.40 -31.43
CA PHE A 766 -47.02 26.95 -31.53
C PHE A 766 -45.59 26.39 -31.73
N TYR A 767 -44.80 27.00 -32.61
CA TYR A 767 -43.41 26.58 -32.83
C TYR A 767 -42.51 26.82 -31.62
N GLU A 768 -42.68 27.91 -30.87
CA GLU A 768 -41.99 28.15 -29.60
C GLU A 768 -42.27 27.03 -28.59
N ASN A 769 -43.54 26.64 -28.42
CA ASN A 769 -43.93 25.52 -27.56
C ASN A 769 -43.39 24.15 -28.06
N LEU A 770 -43.29 23.97 -29.38
CA LEU A 770 -42.77 22.74 -29.96
C LEU A 770 -41.24 22.62 -29.77
N GLU A 771 -40.49 23.71 -29.81
CA GLU A 771 -39.06 23.72 -29.52
C GLU A 771 -38.77 23.29 -28.07
N GLU A 772 -39.61 23.69 -27.11
CA GLU A 772 -39.50 23.19 -25.73
C GLU A 772 -39.63 21.66 -25.65
N ILE A 773 -40.51 21.04 -26.44
CA ILE A 773 -40.62 19.58 -26.51
C ILE A 773 -39.40 18.95 -27.19
N LYS A 774 -38.91 19.55 -28.28
CA LYS A 774 -37.74 19.01 -29.01
C LYS A 774 -36.48 18.97 -28.14
N LEU A 775 -36.31 19.93 -27.22
CA LEU A 775 -35.21 19.92 -26.26
C LEU A 775 -35.23 18.71 -25.32
N VAL A 776 -36.40 18.10 -25.12
CA VAL A 776 -36.59 16.95 -24.20
C VAL A 776 -36.90 15.65 -24.97
N ARG A 777 -36.65 15.62 -26.28
CA ARG A 777 -37.02 14.50 -27.17
C ARG A 777 -36.43 13.16 -26.76
N ASP A 778 -35.23 13.16 -26.19
CA ASP A 778 -34.51 11.93 -25.83
C ASP A 778 -35.16 11.23 -24.63
N ASN A 779 -36.00 11.94 -23.86
CA ASN A 779 -36.70 11.41 -22.69
C ASN A 779 -38.11 10.89 -22.99
N ILE A 780 -38.59 10.98 -24.24
CA ILE A 780 -39.99 10.64 -24.61
C ILE A 780 -40.29 9.16 -24.32
N LEU A 781 -39.39 8.28 -24.75
CA LEU A 781 -39.56 6.82 -24.63
C LEU A 781 -38.94 6.25 -23.35
N ASP A 782 -38.34 7.10 -22.52
CA ASP A 782 -37.87 6.69 -21.20
C ASP A 782 -39.06 6.55 -20.24
N VAL A 783 -39.42 5.29 -20.00
CA VAL A 783 -40.54 4.88 -19.14
C VAL A 783 -40.26 5.13 -17.65
N THR A 784 -39.00 5.31 -17.27
CA THR A 784 -38.59 5.57 -15.88
C THR A 784 -38.67 7.05 -15.52
N ASN A 785 -38.65 7.93 -16.52
CA ASN A 785 -38.61 9.36 -16.32
C ASN A 785 -40.01 9.97 -16.09
N SER A 786 -40.32 10.32 -14.85
CA SER A 786 -41.62 10.92 -14.51
C SER A 786 -41.82 12.36 -15.03
N THR A 787 -40.77 13.06 -15.48
CA THR A 787 -40.87 14.48 -15.85
C THR A 787 -41.62 14.72 -17.16
N TRP A 788 -41.62 13.76 -18.09
CA TRP A 788 -42.34 13.86 -19.36
C TRP A 788 -43.83 14.16 -19.18
N LEU A 789 -44.48 13.60 -18.16
CA LEU A 789 -45.91 13.86 -17.88
C LEU A 789 -46.17 15.35 -17.64
N LYS A 790 -45.27 16.04 -16.94
CA LYS A 790 -45.38 17.49 -16.68
C LYS A 790 -45.18 18.30 -17.96
N ASN A 791 -44.21 17.93 -18.78
CA ASN A 791 -43.93 18.61 -20.05
C ASN A 791 -45.09 18.45 -21.03
N MET A 792 -45.66 17.24 -21.11
CA MET A 792 -46.82 16.97 -21.95
C MET A 792 -48.08 17.70 -21.45
N GLN A 793 -48.26 17.81 -20.13
CA GLN A 793 -49.35 18.62 -19.58
C GLN A 793 -49.20 20.10 -19.95
N LYS A 794 -48.01 20.68 -19.80
CA LYS A 794 -47.72 22.06 -20.21
C LYS A 794 -48.03 22.28 -21.69
N PHE A 795 -47.65 21.33 -22.55
CA PHE A 795 -47.97 21.40 -23.98
C PHE A 795 -49.47 21.35 -24.26
N ARG A 796 -50.23 20.46 -23.59
CA ARG A 796 -51.70 20.39 -23.71
C ARG A 796 -52.36 21.71 -23.28
N GLU A 797 -51.86 22.35 -22.22
CA GLU A 797 -52.31 23.66 -21.76
C GLU A 797 -52.04 24.74 -22.83
N SER A 798 -50.83 24.81 -23.37
CA SER A 798 -50.48 25.74 -24.46
C SER A 798 -51.34 25.52 -25.72
N VAL A 799 -51.59 24.28 -26.13
CA VAL A 799 -52.44 23.97 -27.30
C VAL A 799 -53.86 24.46 -27.06
N LYS A 800 -54.40 24.31 -25.85
CA LYS A 800 -55.73 24.82 -25.49
C LYS A 800 -55.82 26.34 -25.56
N GLU A 801 -54.77 27.06 -25.18
CA GLU A 801 -54.69 28.51 -25.33
C GLU A 801 -54.71 28.93 -26.82
N LEU A 802 -53.95 28.22 -27.66
CA LEU A 802 -53.94 28.45 -29.11
C LEU A 802 -55.32 28.16 -29.74
N GLU A 803 -56.02 27.12 -29.28
CA GLU A 803 -57.41 26.86 -29.70
C GLU A 803 -58.32 28.05 -29.37
N ASN A 804 -58.25 28.60 -28.16
CA ASN A 804 -59.03 29.79 -27.78
C ASN A 804 -58.69 31.01 -28.65
N MET A 805 -57.41 31.21 -29.00
CA MET A 805 -57.01 32.26 -29.92
C MET A 805 -57.65 32.08 -31.30
N ILE A 806 -57.72 30.85 -31.82
CA ILE A 806 -58.40 30.55 -33.08
C ILE A 806 -59.89 30.78 -32.97
N VAL A 807 -60.54 30.40 -31.87
CA VAL A 807 -61.98 30.70 -31.67
C VAL A 807 -62.24 32.20 -31.78
N ASN A 808 -61.43 33.01 -31.08
CA ASN A 808 -61.53 34.48 -31.16
C ASN A 808 -61.29 35.01 -32.57
N LEU A 809 -60.36 34.41 -33.33
CA LEU A 809 -60.11 34.76 -34.73
C LEU A 809 -61.33 34.42 -35.61
N ILE A 810 -61.89 33.22 -35.45
CA ILE A 810 -63.09 32.77 -36.17
C ILE A 810 -64.24 33.73 -35.89
N ASP A 811 -64.51 34.06 -34.63
CA ASP A 811 -65.59 34.99 -34.27
C ASP A 811 -65.42 36.37 -34.91
N ARG A 812 -64.22 36.96 -34.86
CA ARG A 812 -63.91 38.25 -35.51
C ARG A 812 -64.11 38.20 -37.02
N ILE A 813 -63.62 37.15 -37.68
CA ILE A 813 -63.78 37.01 -39.14
C ILE A 813 -65.27 36.98 -39.50
N PHE A 814 -66.09 36.19 -38.80
CA PHE A 814 -67.51 36.05 -39.12
C PHE A 814 -68.40 37.21 -38.65
N GLU A 815 -67.95 38.06 -37.73
CA GLU A 815 -68.62 39.34 -37.43
C GLU A 815 -68.53 40.34 -38.59
N GLU A 816 -67.45 40.27 -39.38
CA GLU A 816 -67.15 41.22 -40.45
C GLU A 816 -67.61 40.78 -41.85
N VAL A 817 -67.97 39.50 -42.03
CA VAL A 817 -68.44 38.96 -43.32
C VAL A 817 -69.77 39.59 -43.73
N GLN A 818 -69.76 40.35 -44.85
CA GLN A 818 -70.95 40.99 -45.40
C GLN A 818 -71.48 40.30 -46.66
N THR A 819 -70.64 39.50 -47.34
CA THR A 819 -71.00 38.76 -48.55
C THR A 819 -70.89 37.24 -48.37
N ILE A 820 -71.59 36.50 -49.23
CA ILE A 820 -71.56 35.03 -49.20
C ILE A 820 -70.21 34.52 -49.70
N GLU A 821 -69.61 35.20 -50.68
CA GLU A 821 -68.28 34.86 -51.21
C GLU A 821 -67.21 34.99 -50.13
N GLU A 822 -67.15 36.11 -49.40
CA GLU A 822 -66.23 36.30 -48.26
C GLU A 822 -66.42 35.23 -47.18
N GLY A 823 -67.68 34.87 -46.88
CA GLY A 823 -67.98 33.82 -45.89
C GLY A 823 -67.53 32.43 -46.32
N ILE A 824 -67.60 32.09 -47.61
CA ILE A 824 -67.14 30.80 -48.13
C ILE A 824 -65.61 30.76 -48.19
N GLU A 825 -64.96 31.84 -48.64
CA GLU A 825 -63.50 31.96 -48.66
C GLU A 825 -62.89 31.85 -47.26
N ALA A 826 -63.49 32.52 -46.26
CA ALA A 826 -63.08 32.43 -44.86
C ALA A 826 -63.17 30.98 -44.32
N ILE A 827 -64.23 30.24 -44.63
CA ILE A 827 -64.38 28.85 -44.16
C ILE A 827 -63.37 27.93 -44.85
N TYR A 828 -63.08 28.17 -46.13
CA TYR A 828 -62.07 27.42 -46.86
C TYR A 828 -60.65 27.67 -46.30
N ALA A 829 -60.33 28.93 -45.96
CA ALA A 829 -59.06 29.29 -45.34
C ALA A 829 -58.88 28.68 -43.93
N LEU A 830 -59.98 28.47 -43.19
CA LEU A 830 -59.99 27.91 -41.84
C LEU A 830 -60.19 26.38 -41.81
N GLN A 831 -60.28 25.71 -42.96
CA GLN A 831 -60.62 24.28 -43.06
C GLN A 831 -59.66 23.35 -42.29
N ARG A 832 -58.38 23.73 -42.17
CA ARG A 832 -57.37 22.97 -41.40
C ARG A 832 -57.75 22.79 -39.93
N PHE A 833 -58.49 23.72 -39.35
CA PHE A 833 -58.89 23.65 -37.95
C PHE A 833 -60.01 22.64 -37.68
N LYS A 834 -60.66 22.12 -38.72
CA LYS A 834 -61.71 21.09 -38.62
C LYS A 834 -61.21 19.75 -38.04
N TYR A 835 -59.92 19.46 -38.11
CA TYR A 835 -59.37 18.20 -37.60
C TYR A 835 -59.42 18.12 -36.06
N ARG A 836 -59.45 19.26 -35.35
CA ARG A 836 -59.76 19.32 -33.92
C ARG A 836 -61.26 19.35 -33.69
N GLU A 837 -61.74 18.57 -32.72
CA GLU A 837 -63.17 18.43 -32.40
C GLU A 837 -63.77 19.76 -31.91
N SER A 838 -63.09 20.45 -30.99
CA SER A 838 -63.51 21.75 -30.42
C SER A 838 -63.77 22.83 -31.49
N LEU A 839 -62.88 22.92 -32.50
CA LEU A 839 -62.96 23.93 -33.56
C LEU A 839 -63.91 23.51 -34.69
N ARG A 840 -64.11 22.21 -34.90
CA ARG A 840 -65.05 21.66 -35.89
C ARG A 840 -66.48 22.11 -35.63
N ASP A 841 -66.93 22.03 -34.39
CA ASP A 841 -68.30 22.39 -34.01
C ASP A 841 -68.57 23.88 -34.22
N ILE A 842 -67.59 24.73 -33.90
CA ILE A 842 -67.66 26.17 -34.09
C ILE A 842 -67.72 26.51 -35.58
N LEU A 843 -66.82 25.94 -36.41
CA LEU A 843 -66.84 26.15 -37.85
C LEU A 843 -68.14 25.66 -38.50
N SER A 844 -68.70 24.54 -38.02
CA SER A 844 -69.99 24.04 -38.51
C SER A 844 -71.14 25.01 -38.19
N THR A 845 -71.10 25.64 -37.01
CA THR A 845 -72.07 26.65 -36.59
C THR A 845 -71.98 27.91 -37.45
N LYS A 846 -70.75 28.38 -37.73
CA LYS A 846 -70.51 29.54 -38.62
C LYS A 846 -70.92 29.24 -40.08
N TRP A 847 -70.71 28.02 -40.57
CA TRP A 847 -71.22 27.58 -41.88
C TRP A 847 -72.75 27.70 -41.99
N VAL A 848 -73.48 27.32 -40.94
CA VAL A 848 -74.94 27.50 -40.88
C VAL A 848 -75.33 28.99 -40.89
N GLN A 849 -74.56 29.86 -40.23
CA GLN A 849 -74.77 31.32 -40.25
C GLN A 849 -74.61 31.90 -41.66
N VAL A 850 -73.54 31.57 -42.38
CA VAL A 850 -73.32 31.99 -43.77
C VAL A 850 -74.47 31.53 -44.68
N ARG A 851 -74.97 30.30 -44.48
CA ARG A 851 -76.16 29.79 -45.20
C ARG A 851 -77.43 30.62 -44.95
N LYS A 852 -77.66 31.10 -43.72
CA LYS A 852 -78.83 31.93 -43.38
C LYS A 852 -78.79 33.31 -44.07
N VAL A 853 -77.61 33.93 -44.22
CA VAL A 853 -77.43 35.19 -44.96
C VAL A 853 -77.86 35.04 -46.43
N SER A 854 -77.61 33.87 -47.05
CA SER A 854 -78.04 33.57 -48.43
C SER A 854 -79.57 33.55 -48.62
N HIS A 855 -80.32 33.10 -47.61
CA HIS A 855 -81.79 33.04 -47.66
C HIS A 855 -82.44 34.42 -47.48
N ILE A 856 -81.87 35.28 -46.62
CA ILE A 856 -82.39 36.63 -46.36
C ILE A 856 -82.21 37.54 -47.60
N ARG A 857 -81.08 37.42 -48.32
CA ARG A 857 -80.85 38.18 -49.56
C ARG A 857 -81.74 37.73 -50.72
N LYS A 858 -82.03 36.44 -50.86
CA LYS A 858 -83.05 35.95 -51.83
C LYS A 858 -84.42 36.59 -51.59
N ASN A 859 -84.83 36.73 -50.33
CA ASN A 859 -86.09 37.40 -49.97
C ASN A 859 -86.05 38.93 -50.16
N LYS A 860 -84.90 39.60 -49.91
CA LYS A 860 -84.74 41.05 -50.19
C LYS A 860 -84.73 41.36 -51.69
N ASN A 861 -84.05 40.55 -52.50
CA ASN A 861 -84.04 40.72 -53.96
C ASN A 861 -85.42 40.41 -54.57
N ALA A 862 -86.17 39.45 -54.03
CA ALA A 862 -87.57 39.22 -54.40
C ALA A 862 -88.49 40.41 -54.04
N LYS A 863 -88.25 41.08 -52.90
CA LYS A 863 -88.98 42.30 -52.49
C LYS A 863 -88.61 43.53 -53.30
N ILE A 864 -87.37 43.67 -53.76
CA ILE A 864 -86.94 44.77 -54.66
C ILE A 864 -87.52 44.54 -56.06
N PHE A 865 -87.57 43.30 -56.55
CA PHE A 865 -88.23 42.95 -57.80
C PHE A 865 -89.75 43.21 -57.76
N SER A 866 -90.41 43.04 -56.61
CA SER A 866 -91.84 43.36 -56.45
C SER A 866 -92.14 44.84 -56.21
N ILE A 867 -91.13 45.70 -56.04
CA ILE A 867 -91.27 47.16 -55.90
C ILE A 867 -90.89 47.87 -57.22
N LEU A 868 -90.11 47.20 -58.09
CA LEU A 868 -89.76 47.67 -59.45
C LEU A 868 -90.73 47.16 -60.54
N GLN A 869 -91.66 46.26 -60.20
CA GLN A 869 -92.85 45.92 -60.99
C GLN A 869 -94.01 46.80 -60.52
#